data_AF-A0A8T7A3U4-F1
#
_entry.id   AF-A0A8T7A3U4-F1
#
_cell.length_a   1.000
_cell.length_b   1.000
_cell.length_c   1.000
_cell.angle_alpha   90.00
_cell.angle_beta   90.00
_cell.angle_gamma   90.00
#
_symmetry.space_group_name_H-M   'P 1'
#
loop_
_entity.id
_entity.type
_entity.pdbx_description
1 polymer ?
#
loop_
_entity_poly.entity_id
_entity_poly.type
_entity_poly.pdbx_seq_one_letter_code
_entity_poly.pdbx_strand_id
1 'polypeptide(L)'
;MDGIIKSIAVMAIISFCLSACGGESSGESTGSMSSGGVANLSQLSDEAKRGYALYNGAEQACSSCHGAQGQGTPSAAPNPINSTATCSFCGDLANLTAYNALAMPKTPYNPGACVGACASDVSAFIYEGFIQGLLTYDDNNTPPPATPAIIVNPTAGLTTTEAGGTATFTVALNTLPTDNVDITLISSNAAEGNVNPATLTFTTANGTQLQTVTVTGMDDALLDGDVAYTIMTTAASNDADYAAIDPADVAVTNTDNEVPPPGVITVDPVAGLTTSENGDSATFTIVLGTLPNNSVSIGLSSSNAAEGTVLPASVAFTAANYNVPQTVTVTGVNDAAAPMVDGNIAYSVVTAPAISADPSYSGLDASDVSVTNNDNDVQPVIAQFAVDQAAVAFGGMVTLSWMSDGDACTAGGANAGNQWTGTLLPNGMQTLTNLTTSGVNQFTLTCTKGGIASAVSTVDVTVAAAPGAPTVNLTANPAMNVPFNGSTTLTWSSTGAVGTCTAAGGWTGDKALNGTEVINNLIANTQFDLTCVNSIGTPTTVSTTVTVVAVNPALTFTVNNAAAVTVNQGDSVTLAWNPTDLASCTASANPANTAWTGAKGVALATYSETIANLQATTTFTLNCIGVNAANVTQSVTTTVNAGDPLLVQGQIEYKKVINGESCETCHGTDGRGILSDGLYDDITDFVNGQTEANVAFLTSLTMPAPEAGTGGMPNDCVDVNDGNPLTNCATNVAKYMKNGFSIIPAP
;
A
#
# COMPACT_ATOMS: atom_id res chain seq x y z
N MET A 1 27.54 23.31 -93.16
CA MET A 1 28.35 22.07 -93.05
C MET A 1 27.59 20.94 -92.33
N ASP A 2 26.72 21.24 -91.37
CA ASP A 2 25.93 20.21 -90.67
C ASP A 2 24.84 19.53 -91.53
N GLY A 3 24.29 20.22 -92.54
CA GLY A 3 23.40 19.60 -93.55
C GLY A 3 24.10 18.68 -94.55
N ILE A 4 25.36 18.98 -94.93
CA ILE A 4 26.16 18.14 -95.83
C ILE A 4 26.71 16.92 -95.09
N ILE A 5 27.04 17.06 -93.80
CA ILE A 5 27.46 15.94 -92.93
C ILE A 5 26.26 15.02 -92.62
N LYS A 6 25.04 15.57 -92.43
CA LYS A 6 23.81 14.78 -92.30
C LYS A 6 23.45 14.01 -93.59
N SER A 7 23.63 14.60 -94.77
CA SER A 7 23.41 13.90 -96.05
C SER A 7 24.46 12.82 -96.36
N ILE A 8 25.72 13.02 -95.99
CA ILE A 8 26.79 12.00 -96.14
C ILE A 8 26.57 10.82 -95.18
N ALA A 9 26.14 11.09 -93.94
CA ALA A 9 25.80 10.05 -92.97
C ALA A 9 24.59 9.21 -93.44
N VAL A 10 23.54 9.85 -93.99
CA VAL A 10 22.36 9.17 -94.51
C VAL A 10 22.66 8.39 -95.80
N MET A 11 23.50 8.90 -96.72
CA MET A 11 23.94 8.16 -97.92
C MET A 11 24.84 6.95 -97.59
N ALA A 12 25.68 7.05 -96.55
CA ALA A 12 26.49 5.92 -96.07
C ALA A 12 25.62 4.81 -95.45
N ILE A 13 24.57 5.19 -94.72
CA ILE A 13 23.60 4.26 -94.11
C ILE A 13 22.75 3.54 -95.17
N ILE A 14 22.30 4.25 -96.22
CA ILE A 14 21.53 3.65 -97.32
C ILE A 14 22.40 2.72 -98.18
N SER A 15 23.65 3.09 -98.49
CA SER A 15 24.56 2.22 -99.27
C SER A 15 24.98 0.95 -98.52
N PHE A 16 25.10 0.99 -97.19
CA PHE A 16 25.46 -0.18 -96.39
C PHE A 16 24.28 -1.18 -96.27
N CYS A 17 23.05 -0.68 -96.09
CA CYS A 17 21.83 -1.50 -96.06
C CYS A 17 21.51 -2.20 -97.39
N LEU A 18 21.79 -1.57 -98.55
CA LEU A 18 21.61 -2.25 -99.85
C LEU A 18 22.64 -3.37 -100.10
N SER A 19 23.82 -3.31 -99.50
CA SER A 19 24.85 -4.35 -99.64
C SER A 19 24.64 -5.56 -98.70
N ALA A 20 23.96 -5.37 -97.57
CA ALA A 20 23.75 -6.40 -96.55
C ALA A 20 22.48 -7.26 -96.76
N CYS A 21 21.54 -6.82 -97.60
CA CYS A 21 20.29 -7.56 -97.88
C CYS A 21 20.16 -8.10 -99.32
N GLY A 22 21.21 -8.01 -100.15
CA GLY A 22 21.19 -8.42 -101.56
C GLY A 22 22.07 -9.64 -101.85
N GLY A 23 21.63 -10.84 -101.46
CA GLY A 23 22.20 -12.08 -101.97
C GLY A 23 21.37 -12.62 -103.14
N GLU A 24 21.80 -12.40 -104.38
CA GLU A 24 21.92 -13.46 -105.42
C GLU A 24 22.51 -12.94 -106.76
N SER A 25 23.57 -13.64 -107.19
CA SER A 25 24.13 -13.79 -108.54
C SER A 25 25.14 -12.76 -109.11
N SER A 26 26.39 -13.25 -109.16
CA SER A 26 27.44 -13.09 -110.19
C SER A 26 28.66 -12.21 -109.87
N GLY A 27 29.83 -12.86 -109.86
CA GLY A 27 31.10 -12.29 -110.34
C GLY A 27 32.04 -11.72 -109.28
N GLU A 28 33.15 -12.43 -109.06
CA GLU A 28 34.38 -12.09 -108.35
C GLU A 28 34.74 -10.59 -108.20
N SER A 29 35.14 -10.18 -107.00
CA SER A 29 36.30 -9.30 -106.76
C SER A 29 36.60 -9.20 -105.26
N THR A 30 37.66 -9.86 -104.83
CA THR A 30 38.30 -9.68 -103.52
C THR A 30 38.91 -8.27 -103.42
N GLY A 31 38.40 -7.45 -102.50
CA GLY A 31 38.99 -6.16 -102.16
C GLY A 31 38.82 -5.87 -100.68
N SER A 32 39.83 -6.17 -99.87
CA SER A 32 39.93 -5.66 -98.51
C SER A 32 40.09 -4.15 -98.55
N MET A 33 39.27 -3.40 -97.81
CA MET A 33 39.61 -2.03 -97.41
C MET A 33 39.62 -1.94 -95.89
N SER A 34 40.82 -1.63 -95.41
CA SER A 34 41.22 -1.38 -94.04
C SER A 34 40.58 -0.11 -93.46
N SER A 35 40.29 -0.18 -92.16
CA SER A 35 40.26 0.90 -91.17
C SER A 35 40.63 2.31 -91.65
N GLY A 36 39.71 3.25 -91.51
CA GLY A 36 40.00 4.68 -91.66
C GLY A 36 39.03 5.55 -90.87
N GLY A 37 39.53 6.18 -89.81
CA GLY A 37 39.00 7.45 -89.28
C GLY A 37 38.07 7.37 -88.08
N VAL A 38 38.64 7.32 -86.87
CA VAL A 38 37.92 7.69 -85.65
C VAL A 38 37.69 9.22 -85.70
N ALA A 39 36.45 9.65 -85.88
CA ALA A 39 36.10 11.07 -85.76
C ALA A 39 36.23 11.51 -84.30
N ASN A 40 36.87 12.65 -84.07
CA ASN A 40 37.06 13.22 -82.74
C ASN A 40 35.71 13.72 -82.19
N LEU A 41 35.10 12.95 -81.28
CA LEU A 41 33.75 13.14 -80.72
C LEU A 41 33.55 14.44 -79.92
N SER A 42 34.60 15.23 -79.70
CA SER A 42 34.56 16.49 -78.96
C SER A 42 33.90 17.66 -79.71
N GLN A 43 33.64 17.52 -81.02
CA GLN A 43 33.09 18.59 -81.86
C GLN A 43 31.60 18.43 -82.22
N LEU A 44 30.91 17.44 -81.65
CA LEU A 44 29.46 17.23 -81.85
C LEU A 44 28.63 18.04 -80.84
N SER A 45 27.43 18.44 -81.24
CA SER A 45 26.42 18.98 -80.31
C SER A 45 25.93 17.90 -79.35
N ASP A 46 25.41 18.27 -78.18
CA ASP A 46 24.98 17.30 -77.17
C ASP A 46 23.80 16.43 -77.65
N GLU A 47 22.91 16.97 -78.50
CA GLU A 47 21.89 16.21 -79.23
C GLU A 47 22.49 15.16 -80.19
N ALA A 48 23.57 15.50 -80.90
CA ALA A 48 24.26 14.57 -81.80
C ALA A 48 25.05 13.51 -81.03
N LYS A 49 25.61 13.86 -79.85
CA LYS A 49 26.19 12.88 -78.93
C LYS A 49 25.13 11.94 -78.34
N ARG A 50 23.95 12.45 -77.98
CA ARG A 50 22.78 11.65 -77.54
C ARG A 50 22.32 10.71 -78.65
N GLY A 51 22.21 11.19 -79.88
CA GLY A 51 21.87 10.37 -81.06
C GLY A 51 22.91 9.29 -81.37
N TYR A 52 24.20 9.63 -81.28
CA TYR A 52 25.30 8.68 -81.45
C TYR A 52 25.36 7.63 -80.33
N ALA A 53 25.05 8.00 -79.09
CA ALA A 53 24.93 7.08 -77.96
C ALA A 53 23.72 6.15 -78.08
N LEU A 54 22.58 6.65 -78.58
CA LEU A 54 21.40 5.85 -78.92
C LEU A 54 21.68 4.87 -80.07
N TYR A 55 22.41 5.30 -81.11
CA TYR A 55 22.85 4.45 -82.23
C TYR A 55 23.81 3.34 -81.77
N ASN A 56 24.84 3.65 -80.98
CA ASN A 56 25.77 2.64 -80.44
C ASN A 56 25.09 1.70 -79.42
N GLY A 57 24.13 2.21 -78.64
CA GLY A 57 23.31 1.39 -77.74
C GLY A 57 22.42 0.42 -78.51
N ALA A 58 21.83 0.86 -79.62
CA ALA A 58 21.06 0.02 -80.53
C ALA A 58 21.93 -1.01 -81.27
N GLU A 59 23.14 -0.64 -81.69
CA GLU A 59 24.08 -1.55 -82.35
C GLU A 59 24.63 -2.64 -81.39
N GLN A 60 24.90 -2.29 -80.12
CA GLN A 60 25.27 -3.26 -79.07
C GLN A 60 24.09 -4.16 -78.66
N ALA A 61 22.86 -3.63 -78.65
CA ALA A 61 21.65 -4.43 -78.43
C ALA A 61 21.34 -5.37 -79.60
N CYS A 62 21.63 -4.97 -80.84
CA CYS A 62 21.46 -5.83 -82.02
C CYS A 62 22.55 -6.91 -82.10
N SER A 63 23.81 -6.56 -81.77
CA SER A 63 24.95 -7.49 -81.75
C SER A 63 24.81 -8.57 -80.66
N SER A 64 24.24 -8.21 -79.51
CA SER A 64 23.96 -9.15 -78.41
C SER A 64 22.76 -10.08 -78.66
N CYS A 65 21.84 -9.72 -79.55
CA CYS A 65 20.72 -10.59 -79.95
C CYS A 65 21.08 -11.61 -81.05
N HIS A 66 22.09 -11.35 -81.89
CA HIS A 66 22.37 -12.21 -83.06
C HIS A 66 23.73 -12.92 -83.09
N GLY A 67 24.71 -12.52 -82.26
CA GLY A 67 26.04 -13.13 -82.25
C GLY A 67 26.83 -12.90 -83.54
N ALA A 68 28.15 -12.80 -83.46
CA ALA A 68 29.01 -12.38 -84.59
C ALA A 68 29.07 -13.35 -85.79
N GLN A 69 28.42 -14.52 -85.72
CA GLN A 69 28.22 -15.43 -86.84
C GLN A 69 26.86 -16.12 -86.65
N GLY A 70 25.81 -15.57 -87.25
CA GLY A 70 24.44 -15.97 -86.98
C GLY A 70 24.17 -17.46 -87.18
N GLN A 71 24.26 -18.25 -86.11
CA GLN A 71 23.62 -19.56 -85.85
C GLN A 71 23.69 -19.86 -84.34
N GLY A 72 22.55 -19.91 -83.64
CA GLY A 72 22.49 -20.34 -82.23
C GLY A 72 21.09 -20.21 -81.59
N THR A 73 20.63 -21.28 -80.94
CA THR A 73 19.28 -21.49 -80.34
C THR A 73 19.00 -20.69 -79.07
N PRO A 74 17.72 -20.45 -78.69
CA PRO A 74 17.36 -19.53 -77.61
C PRO A 74 17.61 -20.16 -76.22
N SER A 75 18.60 -19.64 -75.51
CA SER A 75 18.83 -19.93 -74.09
C SER A 75 19.02 -18.59 -73.36
N ALA A 76 17.98 -18.20 -72.63
CA ALA A 76 17.93 -17.26 -71.50
C ALA A 76 19.04 -16.19 -71.42
N ALA A 77 18.72 -14.97 -71.87
CA ALA A 77 19.43 -13.75 -71.46
C ALA A 77 18.56 -12.97 -70.43
N PRO A 78 19.15 -12.42 -69.35
CA PRO A 78 18.41 -11.66 -68.34
C PRO A 78 17.91 -10.30 -68.87
N ASN A 79 16.72 -9.92 -68.39
CA ASN A 79 16.04 -8.65 -68.57
C ASN A 79 16.97 -7.43 -68.30
N PRO A 80 17.21 -6.50 -69.25
CA PRO A 80 18.15 -5.38 -69.10
C PRO A 80 17.48 -4.16 -68.44
N ILE A 81 16.76 -4.35 -67.33
CA ILE A 81 16.16 -3.25 -66.55
C ILE A 81 17.03 -2.87 -65.33
N ASN A 82 18.16 -3.55 -65.11
CA ASN A 82 19.00 -3.26 -63.96
C ASN A 82 20.50 -3.33 -64.31
N SER A 83 21.00 -2.32 -65.03
CA SER A 83 22.44 -2.03 -65.06
C SER A 83 22.70 -0.61 -64.58
N THR A 84 23.32 -0.50 -63.41
CA THR A 84 23.85 0.70 -62.79
C THR A 84 25.04 1.25 -63.59
N ALA A 85 24.78 1.81 -64.77
CA ALA A 85 25.77 2.58 -65.52
C ALA A 85 25.69 4.06 -65.11
N THR A 86 26.63 4.50 -64.27
CA THR A 86 26.83 5.91 -63.92
C THR A 86 27.37 6.67 -65.12
N CYS A 87 26.61 7.63 -65.64
CA CYS A 87 27.07 8.58 -66.66
C CYS A 87 27.77 9.76 -65.96
N SER A 88 29.09 9.86 -66.07
CA SER A 88 29.91 10.88 -65.39
C SER A 88 29.86 12.29 -66.03
N PHE A 89 28.80 12.64 -66.77
CA PHE A 89 28.68 13.95 -67.44
C PHE A 89 27.29 14.60 -67.38
N CYS A 90 26.39 14.11 -66.52
CA CYS A 90 25.10 14.77 -66.29
C CYS A 90 25.15 15.58 -64.98
N GLY A 91 25.23 16.91 -65.09
CA GLY A 91 24.89 17.81 -63.99
C GLY A 91 23.39 17.74 -63.72
N ASP A 92 23.05 17.58 -62.45
CA ASP A 92 21.73 17.70 -61.81
C ASP A 92 20.47 17.43 -62.66
N LEU A 93 20.13 16.15 -62.81
CA LEU A 93 18.73 15.70 -62.83
C LEU A 93 18.66 14.27 -62.29
N ALA A 94 18.09 14.13 -61.09
CA ALA A 94 17.83 12.85 -60.48
C ALA A 94 16.75 12.07 -61.26
N ASN A 95 17.09 10.81 -61.56
CA ASN A 95 16.21 9.71 -61.97
C ASN A 95 15.66 9.67 -63.42
N LEU A 96 16.22 8.72 -64.18
CA LEU A 96 15.78 8.23 -65.49
C LEU A 96 14.32 7.71 -65.51
N THR A 97 13.70 7.57 -64.35
CA THR A 97 12.32 7.12 -64.17
C THR A 97 11.28 8.17 -64.56
N ALA A 98 11.60 9.47 -64.46
CA ALA A 98 10.65 10.55 -64.76
C ALA A 98 10.55 10.86 -66.26
N TYR A 99 11.64 10.69 -67.03
CA TYR A 99 11.63 10.92 -68.48
C TYR A 99 10.89 9.80 -69.25
N ASN A 100 10.97 8.55 -68.76
CA ASN A 100 10.28 7.40 -69.36
C ASN A 100 8.75 7.42 -69.18
N ALA A 101 8.20 8.30 -68.33
CA ALA A 101 6.76 8.39 -68.07
C ALA A 101 6.00 9.34 -69.03
N LEU A 102 6.69 10.19 -69.80
CA LEU A 102 6.06 11.22 -70.65
C LEU A 102 6.12 10.93 -72.16
N ALA A 103 6.79 9.86 -72.61
CA ALA A 103 7.07 9.63 -74.03
C ALA A 103 6.52 8.31 -74.64
N MET A 104 5.64 7.56 -73.97
CA MET A 104 5.06 6.33 -74.55
C MET A 104 3.54 6.23 -74.31
N PRO A 105 2.73 5.92 -75.34
CA PRO A 105 1.32 5.59 -75.14
C PRO A 105 1.20 4.23 -74.45
N LYS A 106 0.47 4.18 -73.33
CA LYS A 106 0.01 2.94 -72.70
C LYS A 106 -0.91 2.17 -73.65
N THR A 107 -0.48 0.98 -74.10
CA THR A 107 -1.40 -0.14 -74.37
C THR A 107 -0.78 -1.46 -73.89
N PRO A 108 -1.58 -2.41 -73.38
CA PRO A 108 -1.07 -3.65 -72.80
C PRO A 108 -0.77 -4.70 -73.88
N TYR A 109 0.46 -5.21 -73.97
CA TYR A 109 0.80 -6.31 -74.88
C TYR A 109 1.12 -7.63 -74.16
N ASN A 110 0.58 -8.68 -74.76
CA ASN A 110 0.50 -10.10 -74.42
C ASN A 110 1.80 -10.84 -74.80
N PRO A 111 2.39 -11.71 -73.97
CA PRO A 111 3.65 -12.38 -74.28
C PRO A 111 3.43 -13.51 -75.30
N GLY A 112 3.46 -13.20 -76.59
CA GLY A 112 3.30 -14.21 -77.63
C GLY A 112 3.17 -13.69 -79.06
N ALA A 113 4.14 -12.90 -79.56
CA ALA A 113 4.38 -12.75 -81.00
C ALA A 113 5.77 -12.16 -81.27
N CYS A 114 6.79 -13.02 -81.35
CA CYS A 114 8.08 -12.66 -81.95
C CYS A 114 8.13 -13.18 -83.39
N VAL A 115 7.38 -12.57 -84.31
CA VAL A 115 7.72 -12.51 -85.74
C VAL A 115 6.98 -11.31 -86.35
N GLY A 116 7.72 -10.26 -86.77
CA GLY A 116 7.23 -9.30 -87.77
C GLY A 116 6.97 -7.84 -87.37
N ALA A 117 6.94 -7.45 -86.09
CA ALA A 117 6.47 -6.11 -85.70
C ALA A 117 7.56 -5.05 -85.43
N CYS A 118 8.83 -5.40 -85.24
CA CYS A 118 9.86 -4.38 -84.96
C CYS A 118 10.35 -3.62 -86.20
N ALA A 119 10.10 -4.12 -87.41
CA ALA A 119 10.44 -3.41 -88.65
C ALA A 119 9.33 -2.44 -89.07
N SER A 120 8.05 -2.80 -88.84
CA SER A 120 6.90 -1.98 -89.24
C SER A 120 6.73 -0.72 -88.40
N ASP A 121 7.01 -0.78 -87.10
CA ASP A 121 6.76 0.33 -86.18
C ASP A 121 7.87 1.41 -86.22
N VAL A 122 9.11 1.00 -86.53
CA VAL A 122 10.19 1.95 -86.83
C VAL A 122 9.98 2.59 -88.20
N SER A 123 9.49 1.84 -89.20
CA SER A 123 9.12 2.43 -90.49
C SER A 123 7.91 3.35 -90.39
N ALA A 124 6.91 3.08 -89.53
CA ALA A 124 5.73 3.93 -89.36
C ALA A 124 6.03 5.23 -88.60
N PHE A 125 6.94 5.21 -87.62
CA PHE A 125 7.41 6.44 -86.97
C PHE A 125 8.22 7.34 -87.93
N ILE A 126 8.93 6.73 -88.88
CA ILE A 126 9.65 7.44 -89.95
C ILE A 126 8.70 7.88 -91.09
N TYR A 127 7.59 7.17 -91.33
CA TYR A 127 6.64 7.49 -92.42
C TYR A 127 5.57 8.54 -92.04
N GLU A 128 5.05 8.54 -90.81
CA GLU A 128 3.94 9.44 -90.42
C GLU A 128 4.41 10.74 -89.73
N GLY A 129 5.63 10.75 -89.16
CA GLY A 129 6.20 11.94 -88.51
C GLY A 129 6.96 12.89 -89.44
N PHE A 130 7.18 12.52 -90.70
CA PHE A 130 8.11 13.25 -91.59
C PHE A 130 7.56 13.56 -93.00
N ILE A 131 6.31 13.19 -93.32
CA ILE A 131 5.67 13.53 -94.60
C ILE A 131 4.33 14.26 -94.40
N GLN A 132 4.42 15.52 -93.97
CA GLN A 132 3.44 16.57 -94.30
C GLN A 132 4.18 17.85 -94.75
N GLY A 133 5.26 17.69 -95.52
CA GLY A 133 6.00 18.86 -96.03
C GLY A 133 7.04 18.63 -97.13
N LEU A 134 7.34 17.40 -97.55
CA LEU A 134 8.43 17.18 -98.51
C LEU A 134 8.17 16.02 -99.47
N LEU A 135 7.23 16.18 -100.39
CA LEU A 135 7.17 15.38 -101.61
C LEU A 135 6.84 16.25 -102.83
N THR A 136 7.85 16.94 -103.34
CA THR A 136 8.10 17.07 -104.78
C THR A 136 9.60 16.94 -104.99
N TYR A 137 10.09 15.70 -104.95
CA TYR A 137 11.37 15.38 -105.57
C TYR A 137 11.09 15.27 -107.07
N ASP A 138 11.27 16.39 -107.77
CA ASP A 138 11.46 16.40 -109.21
C ASP A 138 12.73 15.60 -109.54
N ASP A 139 12.78 14.99 -110.72
CA ASP A 139 13.80 14.03 -111.18
C ASP A 139 15.22 14.60 -111.32
N ASN A 140 15.46 15.80 -110.78
CA ASN A 140 16.76 16.45 -110.67
C ASN A 140 17.10 16.59 -109.19
N ASN A 141 18.14 15.88 -108.76
CA ASN A 141 18.65 15.74 -107.39
C ASN A 141 19.04 17.06 -106.68
N THR A 142 18.09 17.97 -106.49
CA THR A 142 18.19 19.20 -105.72
C THR A 142 17.13 19.19 -104.62
N PRO A 143 17.51 19.23 -103.33
CA PRO A 143 16.56 19.36 -102.24
C PRO A 143 15.72 20.64 -102.45
N PRO A 144 14.40 20.63 -102.14
CA PRO A 144 13.62 21.87 -102.13
C PRO A 144 14.30 22.89 -101.19
N PRO A 145 14.29 24.19 -101.53
CA PRO A 145 14.87 25.22 -100.66
C PRO A 145 14.25 25.13 -99.26
N ALA A 146 15.08 25.08 -98.23
CA ALA A 146 14.59 25.12 -96.86
C ALA A 146 13.83 26.43 -96.63
N THR A 147 12.62 26.36 -96.08
CA THR A 147 11.83 27.55 -95.74
C THR A 147 12.62 28.42 -94.74
N PRO A 148 12.91 29.69 -95.05
CA PRO A 148 13.64 30.61 -94.16
C PRO A 148 12.97 30.73 -92.77
N ALA A 149 13.77 30.71 -91.71
CA ALA A 149 13.34 30.79 -90.31
C ALA A 149 14.43 31.39 -89.41
N ILE A 150 14.00 32.07 -88.35
CA ILE A 150 14.83 32.58 -87.26
C ILE A 150 14.64 31.64 -86.06
N ILE A 151 15.72 31.03 -85.59
CA ILE A 151 15.72 30.03 -84.52
C ILE A 151 16.22 30.71 -83.24
N VAL A 152 15.38 30.72 -82.19
CA VAL A 152 15.72 31.17 -80.83
C VAL A 152 15.70 29.96 -79.91
N ASN A 153 16.77 29.73 -79.14
CA ASN A 153 16.84 28.57 -78.25
C ASN A 153 17.75 28.81 -77.02
N PRO A 154 17.27 28.55 -75.79
CA PRO A 154 15.88 28.24 -75.42
C PRO A 154 15.00 29.50 -75.39
N THR A 155 13.68 29.32 -75.53
CA THR A 155 12.68 30.40 -75.40
C THR A 155 12.01 30.49 -74.03
N ALA A 156 12.28 29.54 -73.13
CA ALA A 156 11.73 29.52 -71.77
C ALA A 156 12.64 28.71 -70.83
N GLY A 157 12.40 28.84 -69.53
CA GLY A 157 13.16 28.13 -68.48
C GLY A 157 14.49 28.80 -68.13
N LEU A 158 14.68 30.06 -68.54
CA LEU A 158 15.83 30.87 -68.14
C LEU A 158 15.55 31.51 -66.78
N THR A 159 16.53 31.45 -65.88
CA THR A 159 16.45 32.09 -64.56
C THR A 159 17.69 32.96 -64.32
N THR A 160 17.48 34.20 -63.89
CA THR A 160 18.51 35.11 -63.38
C THR A 160 18.30 35.32 -61.88
N THR A 161 19.24 36.02 -61.23
CA THR A 161 19.09 36.41 -59.83
C THR A 161 19.34 37.90 -59.72
N GLU A 162 18.66 38.56 -58.80
CA GLU A 162 18.87 39.98 -58.49
C GLU A 162 20.30 40.28 -58.01
N ALA A 163 20.98 39.31 -57.39
CA ALA A 163 22.42 39.37 -57.09
C ALA A 163 23.35 39.44 -58.33
N GLY A 164 22.82 39.69 -59.52
CA GLY A 164 23.54 39.81 -60.80
C GLY A 164 23.72 38.48 -61.55
N GLY A 165 22.89 37.48 -61.25
CA GLY A 165 22.89 36.18 -61.93
C GLY A 165 22.57 36.32 -63.42
N THR A 166 23.10 35.42 -64.26
CA THR A 166 22.92 35.50 -65.72
C THR A 166 22.34 34.22 -66.31
N ALA A 167 21.60 34.36 -67.39
CA ALA A 167 21.12 33.28 -68.24
C ALA A 167 21.49 33.58 -69.71
N THR A 168 21.61 32.55 -70.54
CA THR A 168 21.95 32.74 -71.96
C THR A 168 21.01 31.99 -72.89
N PHE A 169 20.68 32.60 -74.02
CA PHE A 169 20.04 31.93 -75.15
C PHE A 169 20.80 32.21 -76.44
N THR A 170 20.47 31.49 -77.50
CA THR A 170 21.12 31.61 -78.81
C THR A 170 20.11 31.93 -79.90
N VAL A 171 20.57 32.67 -80.91
CA VAL A 171 19.80 33.00 -82.12
C VAL A 171 20.60 32.63 -83.36
N ALA A 172 19.96 32.05 -84.37
CA ALA A 172 20.54 31.80 -85.70
C ALA A 172 19.46 31.81 -86.79
N LEU A 173 19.88 32.00 -88.04
CA LEU A 173 19.03 31.75 -89.21
C LEU A 173 19.24 30.31 -89.70
N ASN A 174 18.20 29.67 -90.23
CA ASN A 174 18.31 28.30 -90.78
C ASN A 174 18.86 28.26 -92.23
N THR A 175 18.82 29.39 -92.94
CA THR A 175 19.40 29.60 -94.27
C THR A 175 20.24 30.89 -94.29
N LEU A 176 21.14 31.03 -95.26
CA LEU A 176 21.89 32.29 -95.42
C LEU A 176 20.98 33.34 -96.07
N PRO A 177 20.93 34.57 -95.54
CA PRO A 177 20.12 35.62 -96.13
C PRO A 177 20.85 36.24 -97.33
N THR A 178 20.12 36.95 -98.20
CA THR A 178 20.67 37.73 -99.31
C THR A 178 20.97 39.18 -98.94
N ASP A 179 20.37 39.68 -97.86
CA ASP A 179 20.65 40.97 -97.23
C ASP A 179 20.78 40.80 -95.71
N ASN A 180 21.27 41.81 -94.99
CA ASN A 180 21.40 41.68 -93.53
C ASN A 180 20.03 41.53 -92.85
N VAL A 181 19.98 40.68 -91.83
CA VAL A 181 18.84 40.52 -90.90
C VAL A 181 19.29 41.01 -89.53
N ASP A 182 18.67 42.10 -89.06
CA ASP A 182 18.93 42.68 -87.75
C ASP A 182 17.83 42.25 -86.77
N ILE A 183 18.21 41.55 -85.69
CA ILE A 183 17.32 41.14 -84.61
C ILE A 183 17.50 42.09 -83.43
N THR A 184 16.47 42.86 -83.09
CA THR A 184 16.46 43.74 -81.91
C THR A 184 15.88 43.01 -80.71
N LEU A 185 16.53 43.14 -79.55
CA LEU A 185 16.19 42.46 -78.30
C LEU A 185 15.89 43.52 -77.23
N ILE A 186 14.69 43.47 -76.65
CA ILE A 186 14.23 44.44 -75.64
C ILE A 186 13.64 43.70 -74.45
N SER A 187 14.12 43.99 -73.24
CA SER A 187 13.48 43.50 -72.03
C SER A 187 12.13 44.19 -71.80
N SER A 188 11.09 43.42 -71.49
CA SER A 188 9.78 43.94 -71.09
C SER A 188 9.82 44.62 -69.72
N ASN A 189 10.79 44.26 -68.87
CA ASN A 189 11.04 44.89 -67.58
C ASN A 189 12.56 45.01 -67.33
N ALA A 190 13.12 46.18 -67.63
CA ALA A 190 14.55 46.45 -67.45
C ALA A 190 14.96 46.60 -65.97
N ALA A 191 14.00 46.72 -65.05
CA ALA A 191 14.25 46.67 -63.61
C ALA A 191 14.56 45.24 -63.13
N GLU A 192 14.06 44.21 -63.84
CA GLU A 192 14.32 42.79 -63.53
C GLU A 192 15.51 42.22 -64.27
N GLY A 193 15.71 42.66 -65.51
CA GLY A 193 16.79 42.12 -66.29
C GLY A 193 17.06 42.84 -67.59
N ASN A 194 18.34 42.88 -67.94
CA ASN A 194 18.85 43.51 -69.14
C ASN A 194 19.48 42.49 -70.08
N VAL A 195 19.45 42.79 -71.38
CA VAL A 195 19.93 41.90 -72.44
C VAL A 195 21.16 42.49 -73.12
N ASN A 196 22.16 41.65 -73.43
CA ASN A 196 23.37 42.05 -74.13
C ASN A 196 23.86 40.93 -75.08
N PRO A 197 24.09 41.21 -76.38
CA PRO A 197 23.86 42.48 -77.07
C PRO A 197 22.36 42.77 -77.25
N ALA A 198 21.99 44.05 -77.39
CA ALA A 198 20.60 44.47 -77.67
C ALA A 198 20.20 44.32 -79.16
N THR A 199 21.18 44.05 -80.03
CA THR A 199 20.94 43.79 -81.47
C THR A 199 21.91 42.75 -81.98
N LEU A 200 21.40 41.80 -82.78
CA LEU A 200 22.18 40.80 -83.51
C LEU A 200 22.07 41.05 -85.00
N THR A 201 23.20 41.15 -85.71
CA THR A 201 23.21 41.31 -87.17
C THR A 201 23.69 40.02 -87.83
N PHE A 202 22.82 39.46 -88.65
CA PHE A 202 23.09 38.29 -89.49
C PHE A 202 23.27 38.73 -90.95
N THR A 203 24.50 38.66 -91.42
CA THR A 203 24.93 38.94 -92.79
C THR A 203 24.85 37.71 -93.68
N THR A 204 25.03 37.92 -94.98
CA THR A 204 25.17 36.85 -95.98
C THR A 204 26.33 35.87 -95.70
N ALA A 205 27.28 36.24 -94.82
CA ALA A 205 28.43 35.42 -94.45
C ALA A 205 28.27 34.64 -93.12
N ASN A 206 27.40 35.09 -92.21
CA ASN A 206 27.27 34.53 -90.87
C ASN A 206 25.84 34.16 -90.46
N GLY A 207 24.86 34.22 -91.37
CA GLY A 207 23.44 33.98 -91.09
C GLY A 207 23.15 32.70 -90.30
N THR A 208 23.83 31.60 -90.61
CA THR A 208 23.62 30.31 -89.94
C THR A 208 24.56 30.07 -88.74
N GLN A 209 25.34 31.06 -88.32
CA GLN A 209 26.20 30.95 -87.13
C GLN A 209 25.38 31.33 -85.88
N LEU A 210 25.45 30.53 -84.82
CA LEU A 210 24.79 30.84 -83.54
C LEU A 210 25.42 32.09 -82.93
N GLN A 211 24.59 33.07 -82.61
CA GLN A 211 24.98 34.22 -81.79
C GLN A 211 24.36 34.05 -80.40
N THR A 212 25.20 34.21 -79.37
CA THR A 212 24.78 34.09 -77.97
C THR A 212 24.33 35.44 -77.43
N VAL A 213 23.23 35.42 -76.71
CA VAL A 213 22.69 36.55 -75.96
C VAL A 213 22.79 36.23 -74.48
N THR A 214 23.32 37.16 -73.70
CA THR A 214 23.34 37.08 -72.24
C THR A 214 22.25 37.99 -71.68
N VAL A 215 21.45 37.43 -70.79
CA VAL A 215 20.48 38.14 -69.95
C VAL A 215 21.06 38.22 -68.54
N THR A 216 21.10 39.41 -67.97
CA THR A 216 21.61 39.65 -66.61
C THR A 216 20.47 40.15 -65.74
N GLY A 217 20.26 39.50 -64.59
CA GLY A 217 19.31 39.93 -63.57
C GLY A 217 19.75 41.26 -62.96
N MET A 218 18.79 42.10 -62.62
CA MET A 218 19.01 43.41 -62.03
C MET A 218 18.52 43.39 -60.58
N ASP A 219 19.34 43.94 -59.69
CA ASP A 219 19.06 44.04 -58.26
C ASP A 219 18.17 45.24 -57.98
N ASP A 220 17.14 45.05 -57.15
CA ASP A 220 16.49 46.16 -56.47
C ASP A 220 16.55 46.01 -54.94
N ALA A 221 15.66 46.64 -54.18
CA ALA A 221 15.67 46.58 -52.71
C ALA A 221 14.28 46.27 -52.13
N LEU A 222 13.37 45.81 -52.98
CA LEU A 222 12.01 45.46 -52.65
C LEU A 222 11.95 43.94 -52.47
N LEU A 223 11.36 43.49 -51.36
CA LEU A 223 10.96 42.10 -51.22
C LEU A 223 9.66 41.90 -51.99
N ASP A 224 9.74 41.53 -53.26
CA ASP A 224 8.57 41.31 -54.11
C ASP A 224 8.45 39.89 -54.69
N GLY A 225 9.46 39.05 -54.43
CA GLY A 225 9.49 37.64 -54.81
C GLY A 225 9.85 37.44 -56.28
N ASP A 226 9.99 36.19 -56.73
CA ASP A 226 10.46 35.92 -58.10
C ASP A 226 9.57 36.57 -59.20
N VAL A 227 10.14 37.51 -59.95
CA VAL A 227 9.44 38.24 -61.02
C VAL A 227 9.74 37.66 -62.40
N ALA A 228 8.69 37.33 -63.14
CA ALA A 228 8.80 36.86 -64.53
C ALA A 228 8.70 38.02 -65.53
N TYR A 229 9.55 38.01 -66.55
CA TYR A 229 9.58 38.99 -67.65
C TYR A 229 9.96 38.33 -68.99
N THR A 230 9.86 39.08 -70.09
CA THR A 230 10.19 38.57 -71.43
C THR A 230 11.25 39.44 -72.12
N ILE A 231 12.13 38.79 -72.88
CA ILE A 231 12.96 39.46 -73.89
C ILE A 231 12.18 39.40 -75.20
N MET A 232 11.62 40.56 -75.59
CA MET A 232 10.93 40.74 -76.85
C MET A 232 11.95 40.76 -78.00
N THR A 233 11.67 40.00 -79.05
CA THR A 233 12.53 39.87 -80.21
C THR A 233 11.83 40.40 -81.46
N THR A 234 12.51 41.21 -82.27
CA THR A 234 11.94 41.74 -83.52
C THR A 234 12.97 41.71 -84.62
N ALA A 235 12.60 41.25 -85.82
CA ALA A 235 13.49 41.19 -86.97
C ALA A 235 13.23 42.32 -87.96
N ALA A 236 14.29 42.88 -88.53
CA ALA A 236 14.24 43.81 -89.65
C ALA A 236 15.23 43.38 -90.75
N SER A 237 14.75 43.27 -91.99
CA SER A 237 15.60 42.92 -93.13
C SER A 237 15.01 43.46 -94.44
N ASN A 238 15.89 43.72 -95.42
CA ASN A 238 15.48 43.93 -96.82
C ASN A 238 15.41 42.62 -97.60
N ASP A 239 15.87 41.51 -97.02
CA ASP A 239 15.68 40.18 -97.56
C ASP A 239 14.20 39.80 -97.44
N ALA A 240 13.52 39.60 -98.58
CA ALA A 240 12.10 39.27 -98.61
C ALA A 240 11.76 37.99 -97.85
N ASP A 241 12.73 37.07 -97.75
CA ASP A 241 12.59 35.80 -97.05
C ASP A 241 12.59 35.95 -95.52
N TYR A 242 13.20 37.02 -95.00
CA TYR A 242 13.31 37.29 -93.56
C TYR A 242 12.53 38.53 -93.10
N ALA A 243 12.10 39.41 -94.02
CA ALA A 243 11.46 40.69 -93.71
C ALA A 243 10.14 40.57 -92.93
N ALA A 244 9.46 39.43 -93.00
CA ALA A 244 8.16 39.19 -92.36
C ALA A 244 8.20 38.12 -91.26
N ILE A 245 9.38 37.64 -90.86
CA ILE A 245 9.50 36.60 -89.84
C ILE A 245 9.61 37.27 -88.46
N ASP A 246 8.66 36.96 -87.59
CA ASP A 246 8.67 37.35 -86.18
C ASP A 246 9.39 36.28 -85.35
N PRO A 247 10.56 36.58 -84.73
CA PRO A 247 11.25 35.61 -83.90
C PRO A 247 10.48 35.34 -82.59
N ALA A 248 10.76 34.20 -81.97
CA ALA A 248 10.13 33.86 -80.69
C ALA A 248 10.75 34.66 -79.53
N ASP A 249 9.89 35.29 -78.74
CA ASP A 249 10.27 35.93 -77.47
C ASP A 249 10.81 34.91 -76.45
N VAL A 250 11.65 35.38 -75.53
CA VAL A 250 12.29 34.54 -74.51
C VAL A 250 11.74 34.88 -73.13
N ALA A 251 11.14 33.90 -72.45
CA ALA A 251 10.67 34.03 -71.08
C ALA A 251 11.80 33.80 -70.07
N VAL A 252 11.93 34.72 -69.10
CA VAL A 252 12.96 34.72 -68.06
C VAL A 252 12.30 35.00 -66.69
N THR A 253 12.80 34.39 -65.62
CA THR A 253 12.42 34.71 -64.24
C THR A 253 13.64 35.22 -63.48
N ASN A 254 13.53 36.38 -62.85
CA ASN A 254 14.52 36.91 -61.93
C ASN A 254 14.16 36.44 -60.52
N THR A 255 15.07 35.79 -59.81
CA THR A 255 14.81 35.30 -58.45
C THR A 255 15.16 36.36 -57.41
N ASP A 256 14.24 36.59 -56.48
CA ASP A 256 14.33 37.59 -55.41
C ASP A 256 15.39 37.18 -54.36
N ASN A 257 16.16 38.16 -53.88
CA ASN A 257 17.23 37.91 -52.92
C ASN A 257 17.05 38.61 -51.56
N GLU A 258 16.00 39.40 -51.42
CA GLU A 258 15.64 40.09 -50.21
C GLU A 258 15.18 39.12 -49.13
N VAL A 259 15.52 39.44 -47.88
CA VAL A 259 15.07 38.68 -46.70
C VAL A 259 14.14 39.56 -45.89
N PRO A 260 12.95 39.07 -45.48
CA PRO A 260 12.08 39.85 -44.61
C PRO A 260 12.79 40.21 -43.30
N PRO A 261 12.57 41.42 -42.75
CA PRO A 261 13.19 41.80 -41.49
C PRO A 261 12.78 40.84 -40.36
N PRO A 262 13.67 40.59 -39.38
CA PRO A 262 13.37 39.69 -38.27
C PRO A 262 12.19 40.24 -37.46
N GLY A 263 11.36 39.33 -36.94
CA GLY A 263 10.32 39.67 -35.99
C GLY A 263 10.93 40.16 -34.68
N VAL A 264 10.30 41.14 -34.04
CA VAL A 264 10.72 41.65 -32.73
C VAL A 264 9.49 41.69 -31.82
N ILE A 265 9.57 41.03 -30.67
CA ILE A 265 8.56 41.11 -29.61
C ILE A 265 9.20 41.83 -28.43
N THR A 266 8.59 42.93 -28.00
CA THR A 266 9.05 43.71 -26.85
C THR A 266 8.06 43.55 -25.70
N VAL A 267 8.60 43.26 -24.51
CA VAL A 267 7.85 43.17 -23.26
C VAL A 267 8.37 44.24 -22.31
N ASP A 268 7.49 45.07 -21.75
CA ASP A 268 7.88 46.17 -20.86
C ASP A 268 6.84 46.45 -19.75
N PRO A 269 7.23 46.44 -18.45
CA PRO A 269 8.53 45.99 -17.93
C PRO A 269 8.62 44.45 -17.81
N VAL A 270 9.83 43.90 -17.84
CA VAL A 270 10.11 42.47 -17.57
C VAL A 270 10.38 42.15 -16.10
N ALA A 271 10.54 43.17 -15.26
CA ALA A 271 10.88 43.01 -13.85
C ALA A 271 10.45 44.22 -13.01
N GLY A 272 10.47 44.07 -11.69
CA GLY A 272 10.13 45.11 -10.73
C GLY A 272 8.62 45.28 -10.50
N LEU A 273 7.81 44.32 -10.98
CA LEU A 273 6.38 44.26 -10.74
C LEU A 273 6.11 43.62 -9.38
N THR A 274 5.19 44.20 -8.63
CA THR A 274 4.76 43.70 -7.32
C THR A 274 3.24 43.59 -7.28
N THR A 275 2.73 42.44 -6.87
CA THR A 275 1.33 42.22 -6.49
C THR A 275 1.25 42.02 -4.97
N SER A 276 0.06 41.87 -4.41
CA SER A 276 -0.08 41.49 -3.00
C SER A 276 -1.25 40.54 -2.78
N GLU A 277 -1.20 39.83 -1.68
CA GLU A 277 -2.27 38.97 -1.17
C GLU A 277 -3.56 39.73 -0.81
N ASN A 278 -3.53 41.07 -0.78
CA ASN A 278 -4.76 41.88 -0.71
C ASN A 278 -5.53 41.91 -2.04
N GLY A 279 -5.00 41.28 -3.10
CA GLY A 279 -5.53 41.33 -4.45
C GLY A 279 -5.02 42.53 -5.26
N ASP A 280 -3.89 43.12 -4.86
CA ASP A 280 -3.25 44.18 -5.66
C ASP A 280 -2.78 43.61 -7.01
N SER A 281 -2.79 44.46 -8.04
CA SER A 281 -2.42 44.08 -9.40
C SER A 281 -1.31 44.96 -9.95
N ALA A 282 -0.55 44.39 -10.88
CA ALA A 282 0.49 45.06 -11.66
C ALA A 282 0.23 44.85 -13.15
N THR A 283 0.76 45.73 -14.00
CA THR A 283 0.58 45.62 -15.45
C THR A 283 1.90 45.72 -16.19
N PHE A 284 1.98 45.00 -17.30
CA PHE A 284 3.05 45.14 -18.30
C PHE A 284 2.43 45.15 -19.70
N THR A 285 3.22 45.46 -20.71
CA THR A 285 2.76 45.51 -22.10
C THR A 285 3.60 44.62 -23.00
N ILE A 286 2.96 44.13 -24.07
CA ILE A 286 3.62 43.41 -25.16
C ILE A 286 3.33 44.15 -26.46
N VAL A 287 4.33 44.33 -27.33
CA VAL A 287 4.18 44.98 -28.65
C VAL A 287 5.13 44.36 -29.67
N LEU A 288 4.73 44.35 -30.96
CA LEU A 288 5.59 43.93 -32.05
C LEU A 288 6.37 45.10 -32.64
N GLY A 289 7.65 44.89 -32.97
CA GLY A 289 8.54 45.89 -33.54
C GLY A 289 8.49 45.99 -35.07
N THR A 290 8.07 44.93 -35.77
CA THR A 290 7.96 44.88 -37.23
C THR A 290 6.56 44.48 -37.68
N LEU A 291 6.08 45.02 -38.79
CA LEU A 291 4.74 44.71 -39.34
C LEU A 291 4.67 43.22 -39.70
N PRO A 292 3.73 42.44 -39.16
CA PRO A 292 3.62 41.03 -39.49
C PRO A 292 2.78 40.80 -40.76
N ASN A 293 3.18 39.83 -41.57
CA ASN A 293 2.46 39.39 -42.78
C ASN A 293 1.31 38.44 -42.45
N ASN A 294 1.39 37.71 -41.33
CA ASN A 294 0.31 36.89 -40.79
C ASN A 294 0.11 37.18 -39.30
N SER A 295 -1.09 36.91 -38.77
CA SER A 295 -1.36 37.16 -37.36
C SER A 295 -0.40 36.41 -36.43
N VAL A 296 -0.07 37.05 -35.30
CA VAL A 296 0.84 36.54 -34.27
C VAL A 296 0.06 36.40 -32.97
N SER A 297 0.09 35.24 -32.33
CA SER A 297 -0.51 35.02 -31.01
C SER A 297 0.54 34.60 -29.99
N ILE A 298 0.50 35.19 -28.81
CA ILE A 298 1.41 34.91 -27.69
C ILE A 298 0.57 34.47 -26.50
N GLY A 299 0.79 33.24 -26.02
CA GLY A 299 0.14 32.70 -24.83
C GLY A 299 0.77 33.24 -23.54
N LEU A 300 -0.04 33.40 -22.51
CA LEU A 300 0.37 33.94 -21.20
C LEU A 300 -0.10 33.00 -20.10
N SER A 301 0.80 32.67 -19.18
CA SER A 301 0.47 31.84 -18.02
C SER A 301 1.30 32.24 -16.80
N SER A 302 0.80 31.97 -15.60
CA SER A 302 1.58 32.13 -14.38
C SER A 302 2.35 30.85 -14.09
N SER A 303 3.63 30.96 -13.72
CA SER A 303 4.42 29.83 -13.21
C SER A 303 3.97 29.36 -11.83
N ASN A 304 3.30 30.23 -11.05
CA ASN A 304 2.67 29.87 -9.79
C ASN A 304 1.31 30.58 -9.65
N ALA A 305 0.24 29.86 -9.99
CA ALA A 305 -1.13 30.40 -9.90
C ALA A 305 -1.63 30.59 -8.46
N ALA A 306 -0.93 30.05 -7.46
CA ALA A 306 -1.21 30.31 -6.05
C ALA A 306 -0.75 31.72 -5.61
N GLU A 307 0.25 32.29 -6.29
CA GLU A 307 0.76 33.65 -6.01
C GLU A 307 0.09 34.72 -6.87
N GLY A 308 -0.20 34.38 -8.11
CA GLY A 308 -0.67 35.37 -9.06
C GLY A 308 -1.32 34.77 -10.29
N THR A 309 -2.35 35.45 -10.75
CA THR A 309 -3.07 35.13 -11.99
C THR A 309 -2.80 36.18 -13.05
N VAL A 310 -2.88 35.80 -14.33
CA VAL A 310 -2.60 36.67 -15.47
C VAL A 310 -3.80 36.75 -16.41
N LEU A 311 -4.13 37.95 -16.88
CA LEU A 311 -5.19 38.17 -17.86
C LEU A 311 -4.80 39.29 -18.86
N PRO A 312 -5.05 39.12 -20.16
CA PRO A 312 -5.63 37.95 -20.83
C PRO A 312 -4.67 36.75 -20.86
N ALA A 313 -5.20 35.55 -21.13
CA ALA A 313 -4.39 34.33 -21.29
C ALA A 313 -3.63 34.28 -22.64
N SER A 314 -3.91 35.21 -23.55
CA SER A 314 -3.18 35.39 -24.80
C SER A 314 -3.38 36.79 -25.36
N VAL A 315 -2.36 37.32 -26.04
CA VAL A 315 -2.48 38.53 -26.87
C VAL A 315 -2.37 38.15 -28.36
N ALA A 316 -3.03 38.93 -29.22
CA ALA A 316 -3.04 38.70 -30.66
C ALA A 316 -2.72 39.99 -31.43
N PHE A 317 -1.80 39.87 -32.37
CA PHE A 317 -1.36 40.94 -33.25
C PHE A 317 -1.67 40.60 -34.71
N THR A 318 -2.01 41.63 -35.46
CA THR A 318 -2.35 41.66 -36.88
C THR A 318 -1.61 42.83 -37.50
N ALA A 319 -1.57 42.91 -38.83
CA ALA A 319 -1.04 44.07 -39.54
C ALA A 319 -1.64 45.41 -39.08
N ALA A 320 -2.87 45.41 -38.53
CA ALA A 320 -3.56 46.62 -38.08
C ALA A 320 -3.21 47.08 -36.66
N ASN A 321 -2.74 46.19 -35.77
CA ASN A 321 -2.51 46.49 -34.35
C ASN A 321 -1.14 46.06 -33.81
N TYR A 322 -0.22 45.58 -34.66
CA TYR A 322 1.11 45.08 -34.27
C TYR A 322 1.90 46.09 -33.43
N ASN A 323 1.79 47.38 -33.77
CA ASN A 323 2.49 48.49 -33.12
C ASN A 323 1.69 49.13 -31.98
N VAL A 324 0.57 48.53 -31.57
CA VAL A 324 -0.24 48.99 -30.43
C VAL A 324 0.07 48.09 -29.23
N PRO A 325 0.67 48.61 -28.15
CA PRO A 325 0.95 47.84 -26.95
C PRO A 325 -0.31 47.20 -26.38
N GLN A 326 -0.27 45.88 -26.15
CA GLN A 326 -1.32 45.13 -25.50
C GLN A 326 -1.01 45.04 -24.01
N THR A 327 -1.90 45.56 -23.16
CA THR A 327 -1.74 45.51 -21.71
C THR A 327 -2.11 44.15 -21.16
N VAL A 328 -1.25 43.61 -20.31
CA VAL A 328 -1.45 42.40 -19.53
C VAL A 328 -1.53 42.80 -18.06
N THR A 329 -2.54 42.31 -17.37
CA THR A 329 -2.74 42.52 -15.92
C THR A 329 -2.39 41.23 -15.18
N VAL A 330 -1.60 41.38 -14.13
CA VAL A 330 -1.25 40.32 -13.19
C VAL A 330 -1.86 40.69 -11.84
N THR A 331 -2.61 39.78 -11.24
CA THR A 331 -3.31 40.02 -9.96
C THR A 331 -2.80 39.04 -8.92
N GLY A 332 -2.39 39.57 -7.76
CA GLY A 332 -1.97 38.77 -6.62
C GLY A 332 -3.10 37.90 -6.08
N VAL A 333 -2.75 36.71 -5.64
CA VAL A 333 -3.65 35.77 -4.99
C VAL A 333 -3.27 35.68 -3.52
N ASN A 334 -4.29 35.57 -2.65
CA ASN A 334 -4.11 35.42 -1.21
C ASN A 334 -3.90 33.94 -0.86
N ASP A 335 -3.08 33.68 0.13
CA ASP A 335 -2.82 32.35 0.66
C ASP A 335 -4.09 31.67 1.16
N ALA A 336 -4.38 30.52 0.56
CA ALA A 336 -5.55 29.73 0.89
C ALA A 336 -5.28 28.83 2.11
N ALA A 337 -5.43 29.44 3.30
CA ALA A 337 -5.52 28.84 4.64
C ALA A 337 -4.21 28.64 5.43
N ALA A 338 -4.33 28.89 6.74
CA ALA A 338 -3.36 28.57 7.77
C ALA A 338 -2.81 27.13 7.64
N PRO A 339 -1.49 26.88 7.75
CA PRO A 339 -0.44 27.75 8.29
C PRO A 339 0.47 28.35 7.21
N MET A 340 -0.05 28.68 6.03
CA MET A 340 0.78 29.20 4.94
C MET A 340 0.98 30.70 5.19
N VAL A 341 2.10 31.01 5.84
CA VAL A 341 2.74 32.33 5.82
C VAL A 341 4.10 32.03 5.23
N ASP A 342 4.25 32.20 3.92
CA ASP A 342 5.46 31.81 3.21
C ASP A 342 6.38 33.01 2.87
N GLY A 343 5.96 34.23 3.22
CA GLY A 343 6.71 35.44 2.98
C GLY A 343 6.53 35.93 1.55
N ASN A 344 7.24 36.99 1.14
CA ASN A 344 7.13 37.47 -0.23
C ASN A 344 7.64 36.40 -1.22
N ILE A 345 6.76 35.88 -2.08
CA ILE A 345 7.12 34.88 -3.10
C ILE A 345 7.28 35.54 -4.47
N ALA A 346 8.39 35.21 -5.14
CA ALA A 346 8.62 35.59 -6.52
C ALA A 346 8.08 34.51 -7.47
N TYR A 347 7.42 34.94 -8.53
CA TYR A 347 6.94 34.11 -9.63
C TYR A 347 7.17 34.82 -10.98
N SER A 348 7.01 34.08 -12.07
CA SER A 348 7.04 34.63 -13.42
C SER A 348 5.71 34.48 -14.15
N VAL A 349 5.36 35.48 -14.97
CA VAL A 349 4.42 35.31 -16.07
C VAL A 349 5.21 34.81 -17.27
N VAL A 350 4.89 33.59 -17.69
CA VAL A 350 5.50 32.92 -18.84
C VAL A 350 4.86 33.46 -20.11
N THR A 351 5.68 34.01 -21.01
CA THR A 351 5.29 34.37 -22.37
C THR A 351 5.63 33.20 -23.28
N ALA A 352 4.63 32.46 -23.76
CA ALA A 352 4.88 31.31 -24.61
C ALA A 352 5.43 31.72 -25.99
N PRO A 353 6.18 30.84 -26.68
CA PRO A 353 6.63 31.08 -28.05
C PRO A 353 5.48 31.48 -28.97
N ALA A 354 5.73 32.50 -29.79
CA ALA A 354 4.71 33.06 -30.67
C ALA A 354 4.24 32.04 -31.70
N ILE A 355 2.91 31.94 -31.86
CA ILE A 355 2.26 31.10 -32.86
C ILE A 355 1.89 32.00 -34.05
N SER A 356 2.54 31.79 -35.19
CA SER A 356 2.27 32.52 -36.43
C SER A 356 2.63 31.69 -37.67
N ALA A 357 1.94 31.97 -38.78
CA ALA A 357 2.33 31.55 -40.12
C ALA A 357 3.36 32.51 -40.75
N ASP A 358 3.66 33.63 -40.10
CA ASP A 358 4.74 34.54 -40.49
C ASP A 358 6.09 33.93 -40.06
N PRO A 359 6.99 33.60 -41.00
CA PRO A 359 8.30 33.04 -40.67
C PRO A 359 9.14 33.93 -39.74
N SER A 360 8.95 35.25 -39.79
CA SER A 360 9.67 36.20 -38.93
C SER A 360 9.26 36.11 -37.45
N TYR A 361 8.08 35.56 -37.15
CA TYR A 361 7.53 35.46 -35.80
C TYR A 361 7.30 34.03 -35.31
N SER A 362 7.25 33.04 -36.21
CA SER A 362 6.94 31.65 -35.85
C SER A 362 7.95 31.09 -34.86
N GLY A 363 7.50 30.76 -33.65
CA GLY A 363 8.33 30.20 -32.58
C GLY A 363 9.25 31.20 -31.89
N LEU A 364 9.13 32.51 -32.17
CA LEU A 364 9.90 33.53 -31.48
C LEU A 364 9.43 33.63 -30.03
N ASP A 365 10.36 33.46 -29.09
CA ASP A 365 10.07 33.44 -27.65
C ASP A 365 10.44 34.77 -26.99
N ALA A 366 9.48 35.37 -26.29
CA ALA A 366 9.68 36.65 -25.62
C ALA A 366 10.22 36.43 -24.20
N SER A 367 10.76 37.49 -23.59
CA SER A 367 11.21 37.40 -22.19
C SER A 367 10.03 37.25 -21.25
N ASP A 368 10.09 36.24 -20.39
CA ASP A 368 9.20 36.09 -19.24
C ASP A 368 9.29 37.31 -18.30
N VAL A 369 8.17 37.59 -17.63
CA VAL A 369 8.04 38.73 -16.73
C VAL A 369 8.13 38.29 -15.29
N SER A 370 9.08 38.83 -14.55
CA SER A 370 9.24 38.57 -13.11
C SER A 370 8.33 39.47 -12.26
N VAL A 371 7.63 38.84 -11.31
CA VAL A 371 6.68 39.48 -10.39
C VAL A 371 6.95 38.96 -8.97
N THR A 372 6.74 39.80 -7.97
CA THR A 372 6.75 39.39 -6.55
C THR A 372 5.36 39.59 -5.96
N ASN A 373 4.78 38.56 -5.37
CA ASN A 373 3.59 38.69 -4.54
C ASN A 373 4.06 39.04 -3.12
N ASN A 374 3.57 40.17 -2.60
CA ASN A 374 3.92 40.64 -1.28
C ASN A 374 2.99 40.01 -0.24
N ASP A 375 3.61 39.35 0.73
CA ASP A 375 2.97 38.72 1.89
C ASP A 375 2.41 39.80 2.83
N ASN A 376 1.12 39.66 3.16
CA ASN A 376 0.43 40.53 4.09
C ASN A 376 0.09 39.82 5.43
N ASP A 377 0.39 38.53 5.55
CA ASP A 377 0.07 37.70 6.70
C ASP A 377 1.12 37.86 7.81
N VAL A 378 0.73 38.56 8.87
CA VAL A 378 1.60 38.76 10.04
C VAL A 378 1.42 37.63 11.05
N GLN A 379 2.43 36.77 11.22
CA GLN A 379 2.43 35.74 12.26
C GLN A 379 2.32 36.37 13.67
N PRO A 380 1.41 35.88 14.54
CA PRO A 380 1.37 36.34 15.93
C PRO A 380 2.63 35.92 16.68
N VAL A 381 3.07 36.77 17.60
CA VAL A 381 4.17 36.51 18.54
C VAL A 381 3.57 36.18 19.89
N ILE A 382 3.79 34.94 20.36
CA ILE A 382 3.56 34.57 21.76
C ILE A 382 4.80 35.00 22.55
N ALA A 383 4.77 36.23 23.07
CA ALA A 383 5.87 36.81 23.85
C ALA A 383 6.13 36.05 25.17
N GLN A 384 5.10 35.42 25.72
CA GLN A 384 5.21 34.59 26.91
C GLN A 384 4.15 33.50 26.91
N PHE A 385 4.55 32.27 27.25
CA PHE A 385 3.65 31.24 27.77
C PHE A 385 4.41 30.50 28.87
N ALA A 386 3.93 30.62 30.10
CA ALA A 386 4.63 30.16 31.29
C ALA A 386 3.70 29.48 32.27
N VAL A 387 4.29 28.66 33.13
CA VAL A 387 3.65 28.08 34.30
C VAL A 387 4.38 28.55 35.55
N ASP A 388 3.64 28.81 36.63
CA ASP A 388 4.21 29.20 37.92
C ASP A 388 5.07 28.09 38.56
N GLN A 389 4.72 26.82 38.33
CA GLN A 389 5.44 25.65 38.82
C GLN A 389 5.48 24.52 37.78
N ALA A 390 6.68 24.04 37.47
CA ALA A 390 6.88 22.95 36.50
C ALA A 390 6.53 21.55 37.04
N ALA A 391 6.33 21.40 38.36
CA ALA A 391 5.96 20.14 38.98
C ALA A 391 5.06 20.34 40.20
N VAL A 392 4.04 19.48 40.34
CA VAL A 392 3.08 19.50 41.45
C VAL A 392 2.76 18.10 41.97
N ALA A 393 2.32 17.99 43.22
CA ALA A 393 1.80 16.75 43.76
C ALA A 393 0.50 16.33 43.04
N PHE A 394 0.14 15.04 43.12
CA PHE A 394 -1.15 14.54 42.64
C PHE A 394 -2.31 15.31 43.31
N GLY A 395 -3.25 15.83 42.51
CA GLY A 395 -4.32 16.72 42.97
C GLY A 395 -3.90 18.18 43.16
N GLY A 396 -2.66 18.54 42.83
CA GLY A 396 -2.13 19.90 42.94
C GLY A 396 -2.76 20.89 41.95
N MET A 397 -2.29 22.14 42.01
CA MET A 397 -2.74 23.23 41.16
C MET A 397 -1.55 23.98 40.56
N VAL A 398 -1.74 24.54 39.36
CA VAL A 398 -0.77 25.41 38.67
C VAL A 398 -1.49 26.60 38.08
N THR A 399 -0.74 27.66 37.78
CA THR A 399 -1.24 28.84 37.08
C THR A 399 -0.48 29.03 35.79
N LEU A 400 -1.21 28.98 34.67
CA LEU A 400 -0.71 29.29 33.34
C LEU A 400 -0.87 30.78 33.09
N SER A 401 0.14 31.43 32.53
CA SER A 401 0.09 32.83 32.09
C SER A 401 0.63 32.99 30.68
N TRP A 402 0.04 33.90 29.91
CA TRP A 402 0.42 34.13 28.53
C TRP A 402 0.28 35.57 28.09
N MET A 403 1.13 35.95 27.14
CA MET A 403 1.07 37.22 26.43
C MET A 403 1.31 36.99 24.94
N SER A 404 0.40 37.51 24.11
CA SER A 404 0.43 37.39 22.66
C SER A 404 -0.11 38.67 22.01
N ASP A 405 0.38 38.99 20.81
CA ASP A 405 -0.15 40.06 19.95
C ASP A 405 -1.17 39.55 18.90
N GLY A 406 -1.56 38.27 18.98
CA GLY A 406 -2.62 37.70 18.16
C GLY A 406 -4.00 38.27 18.50
N ASP A 407 -4.97 38.09 17.60
CA ASP A 407 -6.35 38.54 17.78
C ASP A 407 -7.15 37.59 18.70
N ALA A 408 -6.82 36.29 18.66
CA ALA A 408 -7.42 35.26 19.50
C ALA A 408 -6.41 34.16 19.81
N CYS A 409 -6.58 33.49 20.97
CA CYS A 409 -5.82 32.30 21.31
C CYS A 409 -6.74 31.13 21.64
N THR A 410 -6.22 29.91 21.62
CA THR A 410 -6.94 28.69 21.95
C THR A 410 -6.08 27.80 22.83
N ALA A 411 -6.71 27.22 23.85
CA ALA A 411 -6.12 26.26 24.77
C ALA A 411 -6.26 24.82 24.23
N GLY A 412 -5.18 24.05 24.27
CA GLY A 412 -5.15 22.63 23.92
C GLY A 412 -4.07 21.85 24.70
N GLY A 413 -3.90 20.56 24.38
CA GLY A 413 -2.90 19.68 25.01
C GLY A 413 -3.47 18.68 26.02
N ALA A 414 -2.59 18.11 26.86
CA ALA A 414 -2.93 17.16 27.91
C ALA A 414 -3.88 17.77 28.96
N ASN A 415 -4.71 16.93 29.59
CA ASN A 415 -5.83 17.36 30.44
C ASN A 415 -6.91 18.18 29.71
N ALA A 416 -7.17 17.87 28.42
CA ALA A 416 -8.37 18.31 27.68
C ALA A 416 -9.71 17.79 28.26
N GLY A 417 -9.73 17.42 29.55
CA GLY A 417 -10.91 17.29 30.40
C GLY A 417 -11.06 18.53 31.28
N ASN A 418 -11.69 19.56 30.70
CA ASN A 418 -12.52 20.60 31.34
C ASN A 418 -11.89 21.93 31.79
N GLN A 419 -10.58 22.06 32.07
CA GLN A 419 -10.05 23.32 32.61
C GLN A 419 -9.22 24.16 31.62
N TRP A 420 -8.39 23.55 30.76
CA TRP A 420 -7.59 24.27 29.75
C TRP A 420 -8.11 23.95 28.34
N THR A 421 -9.21 24.59 27.94
CA THR A 421 -9.87 24.34 26.65
C THR A 421 -10.56 25.59 26.12
N GLY A 422 -10.74 25.67 24.81
CA GLY A 422 -11.54 26.70 24.16
C GLY A 422 -10.77 27.97 23.82
N THR A 423 -11.51 29.02 23.44
CA THR A 423 -10.94 30.31 23.04
C THR A 423 -10.55 31.15 24.26
N LEU A 424 -9.37 31.71 24.20
CA LEU A 424 -8.76 32.57 25.19
C LEU A 424 -8.51 33.96 24.59
N LEU A 425 -8.51 34.98 25.45
CA LEU A 425 -8.01 36.30 25.09
C LEU A 425 -6.49 36.23 24.82
N PRO A 426 -5.93 37.14 24.01
CA PRO A 426 -4.51 37.14 23.67
C PRO A 426 -3.54 37.25 24.86
N ASN A 427 -4.00 37.87 25.94
CA ASN A 427 -3.25 38.03 27.17
C ASN A 427 -4.11 37.57 28.35
N GLY A 428 -3.54 36.76 29.23
CA GLY A 428 -4.31 36.21 30.33
C GLY A 428 -3.54 35.35 31.29
N MET A 429 -4.26 34.89 32.31
CA MET A 429 -3.79 33.95 33.31
C MET A 429 -4.95 33.05 33.71
N GLN A 430 -4.68 31.76 33.90
CA GLN A 430 -5.66 30.78 34.35
C GLN A 430 -5.04 29.79 35.32
N THR A 431 -5.72 29.60 36.45
CA THR A 431 -5.33 28.60 37.45
C THR A 431 -6.07 27.29 37.20
N LEU A 432 -5.30 26.23 37.01
CA LEU A 432 -5.78 24.85 36.88
C LEU A 432 -5.65 24.16 38.24
N THR A 433 -6.71 23.50 38.69
CA THR A 433 -6.80 22.86 40.01
C THR A 433 -7.09 21.37 39.88
N ASN A 434 -6.72 20.60 40.92
CA ASN A 434 -6.99 19.17 41.00
C ASN A 434 -6.40 18.36 39.83
N LEU A 435 -5.13 18.57 39.51
CA LEU A 435 -4.43 17.84 38.46
C LEU A 435 -4.16 16.39 38.89
N THR A 436 -4.85 15.43 38.27
CA THR A 436 -4.80 13.99 38.64
C THR A 436 -4.18 13.09 37.57
N THR A 437 -3.91 13.62 36.37
CA THR A 437 -3.21 12.87 35.31
C THR A 437 -1.72 12.84 35.63
N SER A 438 -1.23 11.71 36.15
CA SER A 438 0.18 11.55 36.54
C SER A 438 1.12 11.57 35.33
N GLY A 439 2.34 12.07 35.54
CA GLY A 439 3.37 12.17 34.52
C GLY A 439 3.48 13.58 33.96
N VAL A 440 4.13 13.71 32.81
CA VAL A 440 4.30 15.01 32.13
C VAL A 440 3.03 15.34 31.37
N ASN A 441 2.39 16.46 31.73
CA ASN A 441 1.22 17.01 31.06
C ASN A 441 1.65 18.24 30.26
N GLN A 442 1.55 18.16 28.94
CA GLN A 442 1.88 19.27 28.05
C GLN A 442 0.65 20.13 27.76
N PHE A 443 0.69 21.40 28.14
CA PHE A 443 -0.31 22.39 27.77
C PHE A 443 0.14 23.15 26.53
N THR A 444 -0.80 23.40 25.62
CA THR A 444 -0.57 24.09 24.35
C THR A 444 -1.41 25.37 24.31
N LEU A 445 -0.80 26.45 23.86
CA LEU A 445 -1.44 27.72 23.52
C LEU A 445 -1.23 27.97 22.03
N THR A 446 -2.32 28.12 21.28
CA THR A 446 -2.29 28.42 19.85
C THR A 446 -2.96 29.77 19.61
N CYS A 447 -2.23 30.76 19.14
CA CYS A 447 -2.75 32.10 18.84
C CYS A 447 -2.83 32.33 17.34
N THR A 448 -3.83 33.10 16.90
CA THR A 448 -4.05 33.48 15.51
C THR A 448 -4.09 35.00 15.36
N LYS A 449 -3.68 35.51 14.20
CA LYS A 449 -3.75 36.94 13.82
C LYS A 449 -4.20 37.04 12.38
N GLY A 450 -5.14 37.94 12.08
CA GLY A 450 -5.74 38.06 10.75
C GLY A 450 -6.59 36.86 10.30
N GLY A 451 -6.80 35.86 11.17
CA GLY A 451 -7.60 34.67 10.87
C GLY A 451 -6.88 33.57 10.07
N ILE A 452 -5.61 33.79 9.67
CA ILE A 452 -4.83 32.88 8.82
C ILE A 452 -3.52 32.51 9.54
N ALA A 453 -2.69 33.48 9.89
CA ALA A 453 -1.42 33.17 10.54
C ALA A 453 -1.60 32.66 11.98
N SER A 454 -0.84 31.62 12.37
CA SER A 454 -0.87 31.06 13.73
C SER A 454 0.52 30.83 14.32
N ALA A 455 0.63 30.97 15.64
CA ALA A 455 1.79 30.60 16.43
C ALA A 455 1.36 29.68 17.58
N VAL A 456 2.24 28.73 17.91
CA VAL A 456 2.00 27.73 18.95
C VAL A 456 3.11 27.80 19.98
N SER A 457 2.75 27.72 21.26
CA SER A 457 3.69 27.57 22.37
C SER A 457 3.21 26.47 23.30
N THR A 458 4.14 25.78 23.96
CA THR A 458 3.83 24.68 24.89
C THR A 458 4.57 24.85 26.21
N VAL A 459 3.94 24.42 27.30
CA VAL A 459 4.57 24.28 28.62
C VAL A 459 4.23 22.93 29.22
N ASP A 460 5.21 22.32 29.89
CA ASP A 460 5.07 21.01 30.49
C ASP A 460 4.93 21.13 32.02
N VAL A 461 4.00 20.39 32.59
CA VAL A 461 3.80 20.26 34.04
C VAL A 461 3.88 18.79 34.44
N THR A 462 4.82 18.47 35.32
CA THR A 462 4.97 17.12 35.86
C THR A 462 4.08 16.93 37.09
N VAL A 463 3.08 16.07 36.99
CA VAL A 463 2.22 15.68 38.11
C VAL A 463 2.77 14.40 38.72
N ALA A 464 3.05 14.44 40.02
CA ALA A 464 3.54 13.27 40.75
C ALA A 464 2.60 12.05 40.61
N ALA A 465 3.14 10.85 40.81
CA ALA A 465 2.34 9.63 40.88
C ALA A 465 1.23 9.74 41.93
N ALA A 466 0.07 9.16 41.62
CA ALA A 466 -0.97 8.98 42.61
C ALA A 466 -0.37 8.26 43.84
N PRO A 467 -0.68 8.71 45.07
CA PRO A 467 -0.25 7.99 46.26
C PRO A 467 -0.65 6.51 46.16
N GLY A 468 0.30 5.61 46.34
CA GLY A 468 0.03 4.17 46.34
C GLY A 468 -0.93 3.76 47.46
N ALA A 469 -1.51 2.57 47.35
CA ALA A 469 -2.27 1.97 48.45
C ALA A 469 -1.38 1.87 49.71
N PRO A 470 -1.91 2.14 50.92
CA PRO A 470 -1.10 2.09 52.13
C PRO A 470 -0.66 0.65 52.42
N THR A 471 0.53 0.48 52.99
CA THR A 471 0.96 -0.82 53.51
C THR A 471 0.49 -0.94 54.96
N VAL A 472 -0.26 -2.00 55.29
CA VAL A 472 -0.81 -2.24 56.63
C VAL A 472 -0.33 -3.61 57.11
N ASN A 473 0.16 -3.69 58.33
CA ASN A 473 0.52 -4.94 58.99
C ASN A 473 -0.34 -5.09 60.24
N LEU A 474 -0.92 -6.28 60.45
CA LEU A 474 -1.69 -6.64 61.63
C LEU A 474 -1.28 -8.03 62.08
N THR A 475 -0.86 -8.15 63.33
CA THR A 475 -0.44 -9.42 63.94
C THR A 475 -1.13 -9.63 65.27
N ALA A 476 -1.47 -10.88 65.59
CA ALA A 476 -1.94 -11.29 66.91
C ALA A 476 -0.87 -12.13 67.63
N ASN A 477 -0.68 -11.92 68.92
CA ASN A 477 0.23 -12.73 69.73
C ASN A 477 -0.37 -13.03 71.13
N PRO A 478 -0.61 -14.30 71.48
CA PRO A 478 -0.60 -15.48 70.60
C PRO A 478 -1.77 -15.47 69.60
N ALA A 479 -1.55 -15.94 68.37
CA ALA A 479 -2.60 -16.06 67.35
C ALA A 479 -3.29 -17.43 67.34
N MET A 480 -2.64 -18.48 67.85
CA MET A 480 -3.13 -19.86 67.79
C MET A 480 -3.11 -20.48 69.18
N ASN A 481 -4.00 -21.45 69.39
CA ASN A 481 -4.11 -22.20 70.64
C ASN A 481 -4.36 -21.31 71.86
N VAL A 482 -5.12 -20.23 71.69
CA VAL A 482 -5.53 -19.39 72.81
C VAL A 482 -6.54 -20.19 73.65
N PRO A 483 -6.32 -20.37 74.97
CA PRO A 483 -7.28 -21.08 75.81
C PRO A 483 -8.67 -20.41 75.77
N PHE A 484 -9.74 -21.17 76.06
CA PHE A 484 -11.07 -20.61 76.25
C PHE A 484 -11.05 -19.53 77.36
N ASN A 485 -11.70 -18.39 77.13
CA ASN A 485 -11.60 -17.15 77.93
C ASN A 485 -10.19 -16.52 77.97
N GLY A 486 -9.27 -16.99 77.14
CA GLY A 486 -7.93 -16.45 77.03
C GLY A 486 -7.90 -15.06 76.39
N SER A 487 -6.68 -14.52 76.27
CA SER A 487 -6.44 -13.21 75.67
C SER A 487 -5.37 -13.27 74.59
N THR A 488 -5.37 -12.26 73.73
CA THR A 488 -4.35 -12.03 72.71
C THR A 488 -4.02 -10.54 72.64
N THR A 489 -2.83 -10.20 72.19
CA THR A 489 -2.45 -8.82 71.90
C THR A 489 -2.41 -8.62 70.40
N LEU A 490 -3.21 -7.70 69.88
CA LEU A 490 -3.11 -7.21 68.52
C LEU A 490 -2.04 -6.11 68.46
N THR A 491 -1.20 -6.15 67.43
CA THR A 491 -0.22 -5.10 67.12
C THR A 491 -0.34 -4.76 65.65
N TRP A 492 -0.40 -3.48 65.32
CA TRP A 492 -0.52 -3.03 63.95
C TRP A 492 0.37 -1.82 63.64
N SER A 493 0.73 -1.72 62.37
CA SER A 493 1.43 -0.56 61.83
C SER A 493 0.94 -0.26 60.41
N SER A 494 1.00 1.02 60.02
CA SER A 494 0.67 1.44 58.66
C SER A 494 1.66 2.46 58.12
N THR A 495 1.98 2.34 56.83
CA THR A 495 2.83 3.28 56.08
C THR A 495 2.05 3.78 54.86
N GLY A 496 2.02 5.09 54.65
CA GLY A 496 1.27 5.72 53.54
C GLY A 496 -0.23 5.94 53.82
N ALA A 497 -0.74 5.52 54.98
CA ALA A 497 -2.09 5.83 55.44
C ALA A 497 -2.17 7.21 56.10
N VAL A 498 -3.33 7.86 56.04
CA VAL A 498 -3.60 9.15 56.71
C VAL A 498 -4.83 9.07 57.61
N GLY A 499 -4.88 9.92 58.63
CA GLY A 499 -6.00 9.96 59.58
C GLY A 499 -5.97 8.78 60.55
N THR A 500 -6.96 7.91 60.49
CA THR A 500 -7.16 6.73 61.35
C THR A 500 -7.43 5.49 60.51
N CYS A 501 -7.22 4.32 61.10
CA CYS A 501 -7.64 3.03 60.54
C CYS A 501 -8.94 2.57 61.20
N THR A 502 -9.84 1.93 60.47
CA THR A 502 -11.11 1.42 61.00
C THR A 502 -10.99 -0.07 61.30
N ALA A 503 -11.28 -0.46 62.54
CA ALA A 503 -11.32 -1.86 62.98
C ALA A 503 -12.71 -2.48 62.82
N ALA A 504 -12.76 -3.76 62.41
CA ALA A 504 -13.98 -4.55 62.28
C ALA A 504 -13.75 -6.03 62.63
N GLY A 505 -14.83 -6.79 62.83
CA GLY A 505 -14.78 -8.20 63.27
C GLY A 505 -14.86 -8.32 64.80
N GLY A 506 -13.86 -8.95 65.42
CA GLY A 506 -13.77 -9.16 66.87
C GLY A 506 -13.44 -7.93 67.72
N TRP A 507 -13.34 -6.77 67.08
CA TRP A 507 -12.96 -5.48 67.65
C TRP A 507 -13.56 -4.37 66.79
N THR A 508 -13.63 -3.15 67.31
CA THR A 508 -14.32 -2.03 66.65
C THR A 508 -13.65 -0.69 66.89
N GLY A 509 -14.06 0.30 66.11
CA GLY A 509 -13.73 1.71 66.30
C GLY A 509 -12.48 2.16 65.56
N ASP A 510 -12.19 3.46 65.68
CA ASP A 510 -11.03 4.08 65.04
C ASP A 510 -9.76 3.75 65.80
N LYS A 511 -8.74 3.32 65.05
CA LYS A 511 -7.41 2.98 65.52
C LYS A 511 -6.44 4.03 65.01
N ALA A 512 -5.50 4.43 65.87
CA ALA A 512 -4.35 5.20 65.42
C ALA A 512 -3.58 4.43 64.34
N LEU A 513 -2.81 5.14 63.51
CA LEU A 513 -2.07 4.53 62.38
C LEU A 513 -1.11 3.42 62.81
N ASN A 514 -0.62 3.46 64.06
CA ASN A 514 0.22 2.43 64.65
C ASN A 514 -0.21 2.25 66.12
N GLY A 515 -0.24 1.00 66.61
CA GLY A 515 -0.67 0.74 67.97
C GLY A 515 -0.70 -0.72 68.38
N THR A 516 -1.14 -0.95 69.61
CA THR A 516 -1.37 -2.27 70.18
C THR A 516 -2.61 -2.26 71.07
N GLU A 517 -3.36 -3.35 71.08
CA GLU A 517 -4.59 -3.51 71.87
C GLU A 517 -4.72 -4.96 72.36
N VAL A 518 -5.00 -5.14 73.67
CA VAL A 518 -5.22 -6.47 74.26
C VAL A 518 -6.69 -6.83 74.18
N ILE A 519 -7.00 -7.95 73.53
CA ILE A 519 -8.34 -8.52 73.44
C ILE A 519 -8.44 -9.67 74.44
N ASN A 520 -9.40 -9.56 75.37
CA ASN A 520 -9.65 -10.56 76.41
C ASN A 520 -10.92 -11.36 76.11
N ASN A 521 -11.13 -12.44 76.88
CA ASN A 521 -12.38 -13.21 76.87
C ASN A 521 -12.71 -13.84 75.50
N LEU A 522 -11.70 -14.44 74.86
CA LEU A 522 -11.90 -15.14 73.60
C LEU A 522 -12.55 -16.51 73.84
N ILE A 523 -13.80 -16.66 73.41
CA ILE A 523 -14.61 -17.87 73.59
C ILE A 523 -14.79 -18.69 72.31
N ALA A 524 -14.42 -18.13 71.15
CA ALA A 524 -14.48 -18.77 69.84
C ALA A 524 -13.42 -18.18 68.90
N ASN A 525 -13.14 -18.87 67.80
CA ASN A 525 -12.28 -18.34 66.74
C ASN A 525 -12.81 -16.98 66.26
N THR A 526 -11.97 -15.96 66.34
CA THR A 526 -12.38 -14.58 66.09
C THR A 526 -11.43 -13.96 65.08
N GLN A 527 -12.00 -13.36 64.02
CA GLN A 527 -11.26 -12.61 63.01
C GLN A 527 -11.26 -11.13 63.36
N PHE A 528 -10.11 -10.48 63.16
CA PHE A 528 -9.88 -9.07 63.40
C PHE A 528 -9.42 -8.42 62.11
N ASP A 529 -10.20 -7.49 61.59
CA ASP A 529 -9.92 -6.76 60.36
C ASP A 529 -9.50 -5.32 60.67
N LEU A 530 -8.51 -4.79 59.95
CA LEU A 530 -8.08 -3.40 60.02
C LEU A 530 -8.03 -2.81 58.62
N THR A 531 -8.77 -1.72 58.39
CA THR A 531 -8.77 -1.00 57.11
C THR A 531 -8.16 0.38 57.29
N CYS A 532 -7.11 0.71 56.53
CA CYS A 532 -6.51 2.04 56.51
C CYS A 532 -6.63 2.63 55.10
N VAL A 533 -6.73 3.97 54.98
CA VAL A 533 -6.80 4.67 53.68
C VAL A 533 -5.60 5.58 53.47
N ASN A 534 -5.13 5.71 52.23
CA ASN A 534 -4.16 6.75 51.88
C ASN A 534 -4.83 8.12 51.73
N SER A 535 -4.05 9.15 51.39
CA SER A 535 -4.51 10.53 51.23
C SER A 535 -5.55 10.77 50.13
N ILE A 536 -5.70 9.82 49.19
CA ILE A 536 -6.73 9.87 48.14
C ILE A 536 -7.90 8.91 48.40
N GLY A 537 -7.98 8.33 49.60
CA GLY A 537 -9.07 7.44 50.01
C GLY A 537 -8.97 6.00 49.53
N THR A 538 -7.84 5.57 48.96
CA THR A 538 -7.64 4.17 48.55
C THR A 538 -7.45 3.30 49.79
N PRO A 539 -8.35 2.31 50.04
CA PRO A 539 -8.28 1.47 51.24
C PRO A 539 -7.29 0.31 51.08
N THR A 540 -6.75 -0.16 52.20
CA THR A 540 -6.11 -1.47 52.33
C THR A 540 -6.60 -2.12 53.60
N THR A 541 -7.15 -3.34 53.45
CA THR A 541 -7.69 -4.14 54.55
C THR A 541 -6.80 -5.34 54.78
N VAL A 542 -6.41 -5.55 56.05
CA VAL A 542 -5.71 -6.75 56.50
C VAL A 542 -6.49 -7.42 57.62
N SER A 543 -6.33 -8.74 57.73
CA SER A 543 -7.04 -9.56 58.69
C SER A 543 -6.08 -10.48 59.42
N THR A 544 -6.30 -10.69 60.71
CA THR A 544 -5.69 -11.78 61.47
C THR A 544 -6.79 -12.55 62.20
N THR A 545 -6.68 -13.87 62.24
CA THR A 545 -7.62 -14.72 62.98
C THR A 545 -6.93 -15.26 64.21
N VAL A 546 -7.59 -15.16 65.35
CA VAL A 546 -7.15 -15.78 66.59
C VAL A 546 -7.98 -17.02 66.82
N THR A 547 -7.31 -18.17 66.91
CA THR A 547 -7.99 -19.44 67.15
C THR A 547 -8.00 -19.80 68.62
N VAL A 548 -9.18 -20.17 69.10
CA VAL A 548 -9.43 -20.59 70.47
C VAL A 548 -9.42 -22.12 70.49
N VAL A 549 -8.74 -22.70 71.48
CA VAL A 549 -8.73 -24.15 71.69
C VAL A 549 -10.17 -24.62 71.87
N ALA A 550 -10.60 -25.56 71.01
CA ALA A 550 -11.93 -26.14 71.10
C ALA A 550 -12.10 -26.86 72.45
N VAL A 551 -13.14 -26.46 73.19
CA VAL A 551 -13.53 -27.10 74.46
C VAL A 551 -14.64 -28.12 74.18
N ASN A 552 -14.42 -29.38 74.53
CA ASN A 552 -15.38 -30.47 74.33
C ASN A 552 -15.68 -31.17 75.66
N PRO A 553 -16.65 -30.67 76.43
CA PRO A 553 -17.04 -31.26 77.70
C PRO A 553 -17.43 -32.73 77.55
N ALA A 554 -16.77 -33.61 78.30
CA ALA A 554 -17.04 -35.04 78.29
C ALA A 554 -17.03 -35.62 79.71
N LEU A 555 -17.89 -36.61 79.92
CA LEU A 555 -17.98 -37.36 81.17
C LEU A 555 -18.07 -38.85 80.86
N THR A 556 -17.18 -39.64 81.44
CA THR A 556 -17.36 -41.08 81.54
C THR A 556 -17.78 -41.43 82.96
N PHE A 557 -18.75 -42.34 83.12
CA PHE A 557 -19.26 -42.76 84.42
C PHE A 557 -19.57 -44.26 84.41
N THR A 558 -19.04 -45.00 85.38
CA THR A 558 -19.15 -46.46 85.46
C THR A 558 -19.42 -46.92 86.89
N VAL A 559 -19.98 -48.12 87.04
CA VAL A 559 -20.11 -48.86 88.29
C VAL A 559 -19.38 -50.20 88.15
N ASN A 560 -18.42 -50.48 89.04
CA ASN A 560 -17.50 -51.63 88.94
C ASN A 560 -16.94 -51.84 87.52
N ASN A 561 -16.51 -50.74 86.86
CA ASN A 561 -16.02 -50.72 85.47
C ASN A 561 -17.04 -51.13 84.39
N ALA A 562 -18.35 -51.06 84.67
CA ALA A 562 -19.42 -51.32 83.70
C ALA A 562 -20.50 -50.23 83.74
N ALA A 563 -21.39 -50.19 82.73
CA ALA A 563 -22.53 -49.26 82.72
C ALA A 563 -23.68 -49.71 83.66
N ALA A 564 -23.74 -51.01 83.96
CA ALA A 564 -24.66 -51.59 84.93
C ALA A 564 -24.07 -52.88 85.51
N VAL A 565 -24.40 -53.19 86.76
CA VAL A 565 -23.96 -54.41 87.47
C VAL A 565 -25.11 -54.97 88.31
N THR A 566 -25.13 -56.28 88.50
CA THR A 566 -26.03 -56.95 89.45
C THR A 566 -25.23 -57.39 90.68
N VAL A 567 -25.72 -57.07 91.88
CA VAL A 567 -25.11 -57.44 93.16
C VAL A 567 -26.17 -58.04 94.09
N ASN A 568 -25.75 -58.73 95.15
CA ASN A 568 -26.69 -59.21 96.17
C ASN A 568 -26.99 -58.11 97.18
N GLN A 569 -28.12 -58.25 97.88
CA GLN A 569 -28.49 -57.30 98.94
C GLN A 569 -27.38 -57.19 100.00
N GLY A 570 -26.93 -55.96 100.26
CA GLY A 570 -25.85 -55.67 101.21
C GLY A 570 -24.45 -55.58 100.60
N ASP A 571 -24.27 -55.94 99.32
CA ASP A 571 -22.98 -55.80 98.62
C ASP A 571 -22.61 -54.33 98.41
N SER A 572 -21.33 -54.08 98.17
CA SER A 572 -20.79 -52.76 97.81
C SER A 572 -20.56 -52.62 96.31
N VAL A 573 -20.73 -51.41 95.78
CA VAL A 573 -20.33 -51.05 94.41
C VAL A 573 -19.41 -49.84 94.39
N THR A 574 -18.48 -49.80 93.44
CA THR A 574 -17.56 -48.68 93.21
C THR A 574 -18.00 -47.90 91.98
N LEU A 575 -18.38 -46.65 92.18
CA LEU A 575 -18.66 -45.69 91.12
C LEU A 575 -17.36 -45.01 90.71
N ALA A 576 -17.08 -44.92 89.41
CA ALA A 576 -15.89 -44.23 88.89
C ALA A 576 -16.26 -43.28 87.75
N TRP A 577 -15.69 -42.06 87.77
CA TRP A 577 -15.93 -41.04 86.74
C TRP A 577 -14.65 -40.33 86.31
N ASN A 578 -14.58 -39.96 85.03
CA ASN A 578 -13.49 -39.17 84.47
C ASN A 578 -14.06 -37.92 83.75
N PRO A 579 -13.86 -36.72 84.32
CA PRO A 579 -14.31 -35.45 83.75
C PRO A 579 -13.30 -34.86 82.76
N THR A 580 -13.75 -34.27 81.66
CA THR A 580 -12.91 -33.50 80.71
C THR A 580 -13.64 -32.21 80.34
N ASP A 581 -12.97 -31.05 80.44
CA ASP A 581 -13.55 -29.72 80.19
C ASP A 581 -14.87 -29.43 80.95
N LEU A 582 -15.01 -29.98 82.18
CA LEU A 582 -16.16 -29.77 83.06
C LEU A 582 -15.88 -28.72 84.13
N ALA A 583 -16.81 -27.79 84.31
CA ALA A 583 -16.78 -26.75 85.34
C ALA A 583 -17.40 -27.21 86.67
N SER A 584 -18.42 -28.08 86.63
CA SER A 584 -19.04 -28.65 87.84
C SER A 584 -19.79 -29.95 87.57
N CYS A 585 -19.94 -30.80 88.59
CA CYS A 585 -20.71 -32.04 88.56
C CYS A 585 -21.49 -32.21 89.86
N THR A 586 -22.76 -32.63 89.77
CA THR A 586 -23.63 -32.89 90.93
C THR A 586 -24.19 -34.31 90.85
N ALA A 587 -24.01 -35.07 91.93
CA ALA A 587 -24.48 -36.45 92.07
C ALA A 587 -25.92 -36.53 92.58
N SER A 588 -26.67 -37.48 92.02
CA SER A 588 -28.01 -37.88 92.50
C SER A 588 -28.22 -39.39 92.31
N ALA A 589 -29.17 -39.97 93.04
CA ALA A 589 -29.50 -41.39 92.96
C ALA A 589 -31.01 -41.63 93.07
N ASN A 590 -31.50 -42.71 92.44
CA ASN A 590 -32.89 -43.18 92.53
C ASN A 590 -32.95 -44.70 92.79
N PRO A 591 -33.52 -45.16 93.93
CA PRO A 591 -34.01 -44.36 95.06
C PRO A 591 -32.87 -43.57 95.73
N ALA A 592 -33.23 -42.54 96.49
CA ALA A 592 -32.24 -41.64 97.09
C ALA A 592 -31.22 -42.39 97.96
N ASN A 593 -29.94 -42.15 97.71
CA ASN A 593 -28.84 -42.76 98.44
C ASN A 593 -28.01 -41.66 99.10
N THR A 594 -27.93 -41.64 100.43
CA THR A 594 -27.25 -40.58 101.19
C THR A 594 -25.73 -40.57 100.98
N ALA A 595 -25.13 -41.69 100.59
CA ALA A 595 -23.71 -41.77 100.26
C ALA A 595 -23.40 -41.18 98.86
N TRP A 596 -24.37 -41.14 97.94
CA TRP A 596 -24.19 -40.58 96.59
C TRP A 596 -25.02 -39.31 96.36
N THR A 597 -24.56 -38.19 96.92
CA THR A 597 -25.19 -36.88 96.77
C THR A 597 -24.14 -35.76 96.63
N GLY A 598 -24.59 -34.55 96.27
CA GLY A 598 -23.78 -33.33 96.33
C GLY A 598 -22.79 -33.15 95.19
N ALA A 599 -21.89 -32.18 95.33
CA ALA A 599 -20.88 -31.87 94.31
C ALA A 599 -19.81 -32.97 94.21
N LYS A 600 -19.40 -33.30 92.98
CA LYS A 600 -18.33 -34.27 92.69
C LYS A 600 -17.17 -33.61 91.98
N GLY A 601 -15.98 -34.19 92.16
CA GLY A 601 -14.74 -33.66 91.62
C GLY A 601 -14.75 -33.56 90.10
N VAL A 602 -14.21 -32.47 89.57
CA VAL A 602 -14.13 -32.14 88.14
C VAL A 602 -12.72 -31.78 87.66
N ALA A 603 -11.70 -31.85 88.53
CA ALA A 603 -10.32 -31.66 88.09
C ALA A 603 -9.90 -32.87 87.23
N LEU A 604 -9.03 -32.65 86.23
CA LEU A 604 -8.59 -33.63 85.21
C LEU A 604 -7.87 -34.86 85.81
N ALA A 605 -8.61 -35.69 86.54
CA ALA A 605 -8.18 -36.89 87.24
C ALA A 605 -9.35 -37.88 87.26
N THR A 606 -9.02 -39.17 87.26
CA THR A 606 -10.03 -40.21 87.46
C THR A 606 -10.43 -40.25 88.93
N TYR A 607 -11.73 -40.13 89.19
CA TYR A 607 -12.31 -40.20 90.53
C TYR A 607 -13.04 -41.53 90.72
N SER A 608 -13.10 -41.99 91.97
CA SER A 608 -13.87 -43.18 92.35
C SER A 608 -14.42 -43.09 93.77
N GLU A 609 -15.60 -43.66 94.01
CA GLU A 609 -16.28 -43.68 95.31
C GLU A 609 -16.99 -45.02 95.51
N THR A 610 -16.85 -45.63 96.69
CA THR A 610 -17.49 -46.91 96.99
C THR A 610 -18.77 -46.70 97.81
N ILE A 611 -19.88 -47.18 97.28
CA ILE A 611 -21.18 -47.21 97.94
C ILE A 611 -21.34 -48.59 98.58
N ALA A 612 -21.23 -48.64 99.91
CA ALA A 612 -21.38 -49.87 100.67
C ALA A 612 -22.85 -50.16 101.02
N ASN A 613 -23.16 -51.43 101.30
CA ASN A 613 -24.43 -51.87 101.85
C ASN A 613 -25.65 -51.51 100.98
N LEU A 614 -25.60 -51.83 99.68
CA LEU A 614 -26.68 -51.49 98.77
C LEU A 614 -27.89 -52.41 98.99
N GLN A 615 -29.00 -51.83 99.44
CA GLN A 615 -30.19 -52.58 99.86
C GLN A 615 -31.26 -52.74 98.76
N ALA A 616 -31.21 -51.89 97.73
CA ALA A 616 -32.19 -51.84 96.65
C ALA A 616 -31.53 -51.47 95.32
N THR A 617 -32.14 -51.92 94.22
CA THR A 617 -31.75 -51.50 92.87
C THR A 617 -31.72 -49.98 92.78
N THR A 618 -30.55 -49.42 92.47
CA THR A 618 -30.30 -47.98 92.50
C THR A 618 -29.64 -47.50 91.21
N THR A 619 -30.20 -46.47 90.59
CA THR A 619 -29.58 -45.73 89.49
C THR A 619 -28.86 -44.51 90.04
N PHE A 620 -27.54 -44.47 89.89
CA PHE A 620 -26.70 -43.32 90.24
C PHE A 620 -26.53 -42.43 89.01
N THR A 621 -26.55 -41.12 89.19
CA THR A 621 -26.47 -40.12 88.13
C THR A 621 -25.46 -39.04 88.48
N LEU A 622 -24.74 -38.54 87.48
CA LEU A 622 -23.94 -37.31 87.51
C LEU A 622 -24.49 -36.34 86.48
N ASN A 623 -24.91 -35.16 86.96
CA ASN A 623 -25.27 -34.02 86.13
C ASN A 623 -24.14 -33.00 86.17
N CYS A 624 -23.50 -32.74 85.05
CA CYS A 624 -22.34 -31.86 84.95
C CYS A 624 -22.56 -30.71 83.98
N ILE A 625 -21.82 -29.62 84.17
CA ILE A 625 -21.79 -28.43 83.33
C ILE A 625 -20.35 -28.24 82.84
N GLY A 626 -20.17 -28.11 81.53
CA GLY A 626 -18.92 -27.82 80.84
C GLY A 626 -18.38 -26.42 81.12
N VAL A 627 -17.09 -26.19 80.89
CA VAL A 627 -16.48 -24.83 80.97
C VAL A 627 -17.07 -23.83 79.95
N ASN A 628 -17.73 -24.35 78.91
CA ASN A 628 -18.52 -23.60 77.92
C ASN A 628 -20.03 -23.58 78.24
N ALA A 629 -20.43 -23.94 79.46
CA ALA A 629 -21.81 -24.07 79.92
C ALA A 629 -22.66 -25.19 79.27
N ALA A 630 -22.06 -26.13 78.52
CA ALA A 630 -22.80 -27.28 77.98
C ALA A 630 -23.14 -28.30 79.09
N ASN A 631 -24.36 -28.85 79.10
CA ASN A 631 -24.74 -29.87 80.07
C ASN A 631 -24.28 -31.28 79.62
N VAL A 632 -23.69 -32.04 80.54
CA VAL A 632 -23.27 -33.43 80.34
C VAL A 632 -23.82 -34.29 81.48
N THR A 633 -24.72 -35.22 81.16
CA THR A 633 -25.33 -36.12 82.16
C THR A 633 -25.03 -37.58 81.83
N GLN A 634 -24.65 -38.35 82.84
CA GLN A 634 -24.51 -39.81 82.75
C GLN A 634 -25.15 -40.50 83.96
N SER A 635 -25.64 -41.72 83.74
CA SER A 635 -26.22 -42.55 84.79
C SER A 635 -25.75 -44.00 84.66
N VAL A 636 -25.59 -44.67 85.80
CA VAL A 636 -25.26 -46.11 85.90
C VAL A 636 -26.22 -46.78 86.85
N THR A 637 -26.60 -48.03 86.57
CA THR A 637 -27.62 -48.74 87.38
C THR A 637 -27.04 -49.98 88.03
N THR A 638 -27.29 -50.14 89.32
CA THR A 638 -26.96 -51.36 90.06
C THR A 638 -28.24 -52.10 90.42
N THR A 639 -28.42 -53.32 89.95
CA THR A 639 -29.56 -54.18 90.29
C THR A 639 -29.24 -55.01 91.54
N VAL A 640 -30.14 -55.03 92.52
CA VAL A 640 -29.95 -55.78 93.78
C VAL A 640 -30.87 -57.00 93.83
N ASN A 641 -30.30 -58.19 93.99
CA ASN A 641 -31.04 -59.43 94.20
C ASN A 641 -31.40 -59.60 95.69
N ALA A 642 -32.70 -59.65 96.03
CA ALA A 642 -33.19 -59.96 97.36
C ALA A 642 -33.33 -61.49 97.52
N GLY A 643 -32.56 -62.10 98.44
CA GLY A 643 -32.73 -63.52 98.78
C GLY A 643 -34.04 -63.76 99.56
N ASP A 644 -34.73 -64.87 99.27
CA ASP A 644 -36.03 -65.23 99.88
C ASP A 644 -35.87 -65.82 101.31
N PRO A 645 -36.60 -65.36 102.35
CA PRO A 645 -36.56 -65.90 103.70
C PRO A 645 -37.80 -66.77 104.09
N LEU A 646 -37.54 -67.85 104.87
CA LEU A 646 -38.44 -68.58 105.83
C LEU A 646 -39.38 -69.70 105.28
N LEU A 647 -39.52 -70.94 105.84
CA LEU A 647 -39.80 -71.38 107.23
C LEU A 647 -39.55 -72.91 107.49
N VAL A 648 -39.48 -73.28 108.78
CA VAL A 648 -38.99 -74.53 109.42
C VAL A 648 -40.14 -75.41 110.00
N GLN A 649 -39.84 -76.70 110.28
CA GLN A 649 -40.53 -77.76 111.12
C GLN A 649 -41.29 -78.83 110.29
N GLY A 650 -41.04 -80.15 110.31
CA GLY A 650 -40.62 -81.16 111.32
C GLY A 650 -41.73 -82.25 111.36
N GLN A 651 -41.57 -83.59 111.38
CA GLN A 651 -40.47 -84.52 111.66
C GLN A 651 -40.85 -85.98 111.23
N ILE A 652 -39.86 -86.71 110.69
CA ILE A 652 -39.53 -88.17 110.80
C ILE A 652 -40.36 -89.27 110.08
N GLU A 653 -39.70 -89.79 109.02
CA GLU A 653 -39.46 -91.19 108.55
C GLU A 653 -40.57 -92.24 108.45
N TYR A 654 -40.51 -93.00 107.33
CA TYR A 654 -40.27 -94.46 107.44
C TYR A 654 -39.15 -94.91 106.52
N LYS A 655 -38.10 -95.42 107.16
CA LYS A 655 -37.05 -96.29 106.62
C LYS A 655 -37.67 -97.66 106.31
N LYS A 656 -37.26 -98.32 105.23
CA LYS A 656 -37.14 -99.78 105.27
C LYS A 656 -35.81 -100.23 104.70
N VAL A 657 -34.98 -100.71 105.62
CA VAL A 657 -33.88 -101.66 105.39
C VAL A 657 -34.49 -103.02 105.08
N ILE A 658 -33.98 -103.72 104.06
CA ILE A 658 -33.94 -105.20 104.07
C ILE A 658 -32.58 -105.64 103.50
N ASN A 659 -31.90 -106.53 104.25
CA ASN A 659 -30.71 -107.30 103.87
C ASN A 659 -31.11 -108.63 103.19
N GLY A 660 -30.32 -109.08 102.20
CA GLY A 660 -29.94 -110.49 101.95
C GLY A 660 -30.98 -111.52 101.43
N GLU A 661 -30.77 -111.94 100.17
CA GLU A 661 -30.80 -113.33 99.62
C GLU A 661 -31.66 -113.60 98.36
N SER A 662 -30.94 -114.11 97.34
CA SER A 662 -31.33 -114.93 96.16
C SER A 662 -32.13 -114.33 94.99
N CYS A 663 -31.59 -114.69 93.81
CA CYS A 663 -32.20 -114.90 92.49
C CYS A 663 -32.81 -113.68 91.77
N GLU A 664 -32.55 -113.41 90.49
CA GLU A 664 -31.74 -114.04 89.45
C GLU A 664 -32.10 -113.24 88.19
N THR A 665 -31.17 -113.08 87.24
CA THR A 665 -31.45 -113.06 85.79
C THR A 665 -32.28 -111.89 85.20
N CYS A 666 -32.01 -111.31 84.03
CA CYS A 666 -31.20 -111.67 82.88
C CYS A 666 -31.07 -110.42 81.98
N HIS A 667 -29.85 -110.15 81.50
CA HIS A 667 -29.41 -109.64 80.18
C HIS A 667 -30.12 -108.43 79.48
N GLY A 668 -29.42 -107.58 78.73
CA GLY A 668 -28.12 -107.77 78.06
C GLY A 668 -27.29 -106.48 77.89
N THR A 669 -25.96 -106.59 77.88
CA THR A 669 -25.03 -106.90 76.74
C THR A 669 -24.73 -105.63 75.94
N ASP A 670 -23.53 -105.12 75.69
CA ASP A 670 -22.11 -105.49 75.84
C ASP A 670 -21.37 -104.14 75.70
N GLY A 671 -20.20 -103.81 76.22
CA GLY A 671 -19.08 -104.59 76.71
C GLY A 671 -17.79 -103.84 76.32
N ARG A 672 -16.84 -103.75 77.26
CA ARG A 672 -15.37 -103.58 77.07
C ARG A 672 -14.92 -102.20 76.54
N GLY A 673 -13.80 -101.61 76.95
CA GLY A 673 -12.67 -101.99 77.80
C GLY A 673 -11.75 -100.75 77.96
N ILE A 674 -10.93 -100.63 79.01
CA ILE A 674 -9.50 -101.06 79.03
C ILE A 674 -8.67 -100.16 78.08
N LEU A 675 -7.62 -99.42 78.45
CA LEU A 675 -6.65 -99.48 79.56
C LEU A 675 -5.72 -98.24 79.52
N SER A 676 -5.00 -98.00 80.64
CA SER A 676 -3.58 -97.62 80.78
C SER A 676 -3.07 -96.26 80.25
N ASP A 677 -2.09 -95.57 80.81
CA ASP A 677 -1.25 -95.66 82.03
C ASP A 677 -0.24 -94.49 81.95
N GLY A 678 0.24 -94.02 83.12
CA GLY A 678 1.48 -93.26 83.34
C GLY A 678 1.57 -91.82 82.79
N LEU A 679 2.50 -90.94 83.18
CA LEU A 679 3.48 -90.77 84.27
C LEU A 679 4.28 -89.48 83.85
N TYR A 680 4.93 -88.76 84.79
CA TYR A 680 6.00 -87.73 84.55
C TYR A 680 5.57 -86.37 83.94
N ASP A 681 6.22 -85.21 84.09
CA ASP A 681 7.28 -84.62 84.95
C ASP A 681 7.50 -83.15 84.51
N ASP A 682 8.41 -82.47 85.21
CA ASP A 682 8.99 -81.13 85.10
C ASP A 682 9.42 -80.61 83.69
N ILE A 683 9.64 -79.28 83.63
CA ILE A 683 10.60 -78.54 82.76
C ILE A 683 10.35 -78.41 81.22
N THR A 684 10.05 -77.15 80.83
CA THR A 684 10.76 -76.26 79.85
C THR A 684 10.62 -76.42 78.31
N ASP A 685 10.64 -75.23 77.68
CA ASP A 685 11.20 -74.86 76.36
C ASP A 685 10.42 -75.22 75.07
N PHE A 686 10.55 -74.54 73.93
CA PHE A 686 11.06 -73.24 73.44
C PHE A 686 11.02 -73.39 71.90
N VAL A 687 10.88 -72.27 71.16
CA VAL A 687 11.12 -72.09 69.70
C VAL A 687 10.26 -72.84 68.66
N ASN A 688 9.91 -72.30 67.48
CA ASN A 688 10.44 -71.22 66.61
C ASN A 688 9.30 -70.73 65.66
N GLY A 689 9.30 -69.55 65.06
CA GLY A 689 10.35 -68.54 64.87
C GLY A 689 9.75 -67.20 64.39
N GLN A 690 10.39 -66.07 64.77
CA GLN A 690 11.30 -65.25 63.92
C GLN A 690 10.48 -64.26 63.04
N THR A 691 10.68 -62.93 63.00
CA THR A 691 11.89 -62.08 63.16
C THR A 691 11.56 -60.62 63.55
N GLU A 692 12.57 -59.94 64.09
CA GLU A 692 12.67 -58.52 64.44
C GLU A 692 12.79 -57.54 63.24
N ALA A 693 12.40 -56.28 63.52
CA ALA A 693 13.01 -54.98 63.14
C ALA A 693 13.37 -54.65 61.67
N ASN A 694 12.79 -53.56 61.12
CA ASN A 694 13.46 -52.23 60.96
C ASN A 694 12.71 -51.21 60.05
N VAL A 695 12.67 -49.96 60.54
CA VAL A 695 12.96 -48.67 59.84
C VAL A 695 11.94 -48.07 58.83
N ALA A 696 11.23 -47.04 59.32
CA ALA A 696 11.15 -45.63 58.87
C ALA A 696 10.55 -45.17 57.51
N PHE A 697 10.08 -43.91 57.57
CA PHE A 697 9.67 -42.91 56.55
C PHE A 697 8.21 -42.96 56.05
N LEU A 698 7.32 -42.03 56.47
CA LEU A 698 7.16 -40.58 56.17
C LEU A 698 6.33 -40.30 54.89
N THR A 699 5.11 -39.83 55.17
CA THR A 699 4.39 -38.68 54.56
C THR A 699 4.03 -38.64 53.07
N SER A 700 2.72 -38.45 52.87
CA SER A 700 2.03 -37.30 52.24
C SER A 700 1.43 -37.41 50.82
N LEU A 701 0.29 -36.71 50.73
CA LEU A 701 -0.30 -35.96 49.60
C LEU A 701 -1.27 -36.64 48.61
N THR A 702 -2.55 -36.32 48.85
CA THR A 702 -3.59 -35.74 47.95
C THR A 702 -3.89 -36.32 46.56
N MET A 703 -5.19 -36.54 46.35
CA MET A 703 -5.96 -36.71 45.09
C MET A 703 -5.64 -35.63 44.01
N PRO A 704 -5.87 -35.86 42.68
CA PRO A 704 -7.16 -36.34 42.14
C PRO A 704 -7.20 -37.23 40.87
N ALA A 705 -8.38 -37.87 40.71
CA ALA A 705 -9.11 -38.55 39.60
C ALA A 705 -8.49 -38.64 38.16
N PRO A 706 -8.94 -39.55 37.25
CA PRO A 706 -10.19 -40.35 37.26
C PRO A 706 -10.04 -41.83 36.75
N GLU A 707 -11.19 -42.48 36.58
CA GLU A 707 -11.51 -43.56 35.61
C GLU A 707 -11.60 -45.04 36.05
N ALA A 708 -12.81 -45.54 35.77
CA ALA A 708 -13.14 -46.85 35.20
C ALA A 708 -12.86 -48.11 36.05
N GLY A 709 -13.84 -48.45 36.90
CA GLY A 709 -14.10 -49.83 37.27
C GLY A 709 -14.71 -50.59 36.09
N THR A 710 -13.97 -51.59 35.60
CA THR A 710 -14.41 -52.58 34.61
C THR A 710 -15.42 -53.55 35.22
N GLY A 711 -16.44 -53.87 34.43
CA GLY A 711 -17.51 -54.80 34.79
C GLY A 711 -17.10 -56.28 34.74
N GLY A 712 -18.00 -57.11 35.25
CA GLY A 712 -17.92 -58.56 35.13
C GLY A 712 -18.84 -59.33 36.10
N MET A 713 -20.15 -59.24 35.90
CA MET A 713 -21.11 -60.32 36.21
C MET A 713 -20.72 -61.61 35.44
N PRO A 714 -21.17 -62.86 35.78
CA PRO A 714 -22.59 -63.17 36.02
C PRO A 714 -23.00 -64.39 36.90
N ASN A 715 -24.31 -64.42 37.21
CA ASN A 715 -25.25 -65.56 37.32
C ASN A 715 -25.08 -66.60 38.46
N ASP A 716 -26.11 -67.15 39.10
CA ASP A 716 -27.51 -67.38 38.68
C ASP A 716 -28.48 -67.44 39.88
N CYS A 717 -29.71 -67.02 39.65
CA CYS A 717 -30.90 -67.33 40.43
C CYS A 717 -31.56 -68.62 39.90
N VAL A 718 -32.16 -69.47 40.74
CA VAL A 718 -33.43 -70.15 40.39
C VAL A 718 -34.28 -70.39 41.65
N ASP A 719 -35.54 -69.97 41.52
CA ASP A 719 -36.71 -70.20 42.37
C ASP A 719 -37.61 -71.24 41.67
N VAL A 720 -38.37 -72.03 42.44
CA VAL A 720 -39.43 -72.91 41.93
C VAL A 720 -40.76 -72.53 42.58
N ASN A 721 -41.64 -72.05 41.70
CA ASN A 721 -43.09 -72.08 41.76
C ASN A 721 -43.77 -70.88 42.45
N ASP A 722 -43.87 -69.75 41.74
CA ASP A 722 -45.00 -69.45 40.84
C ASP A 722 -44.89 -68.02 40.28
N GLY A 723 -44.52 -67.91 39.00
CA GLY A 723 -44.14 -66.66 38.34
C GLY A 723 -45.31 -65.77 37.88
N ASN A 724 -45.47 -64.62 38.55
CA ASN A 724 -45.97 -63.39 37.94
C ASN A 724 -45.48 -62.13 38.69
N PRO A 725 -45.36 -60.98 38.00
CA PRO A 725 -44.38 -59.93 38.30
C PRO A 725 -44.88 -58.86 39.28
N LEU A 726 -43.98 -58.29 40.08
CA LEU A 726 -44.16 -56.98 40.69
C LEU A 726 -43.12 -56.00 40.14
N THR A 727 -43.52 -55.39 39.04
CA THR A 727 -43.04 -54.11 38.53
C THR A 727 -43.07 -53.00 39.57
N ASN A 728 -41.93 -52.33 39.72
CA ASN A 728 -41.74 -50.88 39.78
C ASN A 728 -42.35 -50.04 40.94
N CYS A 729 -41.43 -49.48 41.73
CA CYS A 729 -41.35 -48.18 42.42
C CYS A 729 -42.65 -47.36 42.60
N ALA A 730 -42.90 -46.73 43.74
CA ALA A 730 -41.99 -46.02 44.62
C ALA A 730 -42.71 -45.66 45.93
N THR A 731 -41.88 -45.38 46.95
CA THR A 731 -42.18 -44.46 48.07
C THR A 731 -43.02 -45.01 49.22
N ASN A 732 -42.37 -45.18 50.38
CA ASN A 732 -42.82 -44.95 51.77
C ASN A 732 -41.77 -45.62 52.69
N VAL A 733 -41.34 -45.06 53.82
CA VAL A 733 -42.19 -44.76 54.97
C VAL A 733 -41.67 -43.52 55.71
N ALA A 734 -42.38 -42.41 55.49
CA ALA A 734 -42.69 -41.47 56.54
C ALA A 734 -44.09 -41.80 57.09
N LYS A 735 -44.32 -41.42 58.35
CA LYS A 735 -45.60 -41.38 59.09
C LYS A 735 -46.19 -42.72 59.51
N TYR A 736 -46.17 -42.96 60.82
CA TYR A 736 -47.40 -42.97 61.64
C TYR A 736 -47.05 -42.71 63.10
N MET A 737 -47.16 -41.45 63.55
CA MET A 737 -47.28 -41.12 64.97
C MET A 737 -48.30 -40.00 65.14
N LYS A 738 -49.52 -40.35 65.55
CA LYS A 738 -50.33 -39.53 66.47
C LYS A 738 -51.49 -40.34 67.03
N ASN A 739 -51.78 -40.07 68.30
CA ASN A 739 -52.81 -40.61 69.19
C ASN A 739 -52.31 -41.87 69.91
N GLY A 740 -51.90 -41.86 71.18
CA GLY A 740 -52.25 -41.00 72.29
C GLY A 740 -52.90 -41.87 73.35
N PHE A 741 -52.19 -42.17 74.46
CA PHE A 741 -52.73 -42.33 75.81
C PHE A 741 -51.58 -42.52 76.80
N SER A 742 -51.70 -41.81 77.92
CA SER A 742 -50.87 -41.87 79.12
C SER A 742 -51.51 -42.82 80.11
N ILE A 743 -50.74 -43.72 80.75
CA ILE A 743 -51.10 -44.32 82.05
C ILE A 743 -49.82 -44.45 82.89
N ILE A 744 -49.94 -43.91 84.09
CA ILE A 744 -49.02 -43.86 85.23
C ILE A 744 -48.76 -45.26 85.79
N PRO A 745 -47.54 -45.62 86.25
CA PRO A 745 -47.37 -46.69 87.21
C PRO A 745 -47.36 -46.14 88.65
N ALA A 746 -48.09 -46.81 89.53
CA ALA A 746 -48.00 -46.72 90.99
C ALA A 746 -48.09 -48.15 91.55
N PRO A 747 -47.69 -48.42 92.80
CA PRO A 747 -46.78 -47.72 93.71
C PRO A 747 -45.37 -48.35 93.78
#